data_AF-A0A521W756-F1
#
_entry.id   AF-A0A521W756-F1
#
_cell.length_a   1.000
_cell.length_b   1.000
_cell.length_c   1.000
_cell.angle_alpha   90.00
_cell.angle_beta   90.00
_cell.angle_gamma   90.00
#
_symmetry.space_group_name_H-M   'P 1'
#
loop_
_entity.id
_entity.type
_entity.pdbx_description
1 polymer ?
#
loop_
_entity_poly.entity_id
_entity_poly.type
_entity_poly.pdbx_seq_one_letter_code
_entity_poly.pdbx_strand_id
1 'polypeptide(L)'
;MSDSNAVHPLLADAPGRRELLLGNEAIVRGAIEAGIGLVSGYPGTPASEIGDTFHELHAALGIPFEYSVNEKVALEVAYGASLAGVRSLTSMKHLGLTYAGDPLSTMPYIGAVGGMVIVSAADPGCLTSPNEQDQRHLGRMLGLPTLDPATPEEARRMTAWAFELSEACELPVLMRITTRVCHSRAAVEFGPLPAARPRGRFRKNPARFLPTPANARHLREELQRRLDRACELITASPFNFVHAAPASQAAATAPRRGLISAGAPRNVVRHLALQPGLDLPHLELGVLHPLPHELIVPFLRTVDEVLVIEELTPYLEDSLLAMAQHYGVATRIHGKRDGRMPWPFELEPEEVELRIREFVTGAAATVHATRPAPLPVPPRPPVLCPGCLHRNVFHAVTAVFGRSAVYVNDIGCYTLGAAPPYEAGDVLLAMGSSIPMAAGIARSTGERVVAFIGDSTFFHSGMPALLNSIEQADNIVVVVLDNHVTAMTGMQRNVASVPAAGMARARRRIGDVVRALGVEDVTAVDASRLPELMQAFTRARAGQGLSVLVAEGPCALNAQRQPERPRLSPAHIDPGRCHTCGMKEAGLHCGLQPTQASQRRLAAQRAQLTPLAASELPRTSPCSVECPLGICIPAYVGAIAAGEPERALAAVTLRAALPSVCSHICHRPCEDVCVRTGWERPVGVNALKRYLTELEMPAPAPRAAPDGPPVAIVGAGPAGLAAARELLARGYAPTLFEARERAGGMLEYAIPDYRLPREVLRRDVENVLAQGAVFAGNQRLGRDFTLDDLRRRGFRAILLALGAQRAARPAIPGADAPGVIDALSLLDRPPDMSGCRVLVAGGGDVAIDAARVALRRGAREVMLAFPEPEAAMAAAADAVLLAREEGVTLLPDHAVTAITQDPRGLQVALGKVEGFTRRGRAVAWERLDPAEPRLVDRVIWATGQRLDPDGVTLPPECFSDGQWLGGDDCGRTPVADVFIAGDATGPTTVTIAMASGVRAAYAIDEALAAGRPVAPPAAPLPRPAQHHRAVRGLHFRETDPPLSAAEAQAEAARCLLCGMCANCNTCVEVLACPAITRDADDDRPRVVAELCTSCRACIQACPNEAIAGCA
;
A
#
# COMPACT_ATOMS: atom_id res chain seq x y z
N MET A 1 18.12 -33.66 -14.69
CA MET A 1 18.54 -34.95 -15.28
C MET A 1 19.37 -35.66 -14.23
N SER A 2 18.90 -36.79 -13.75
CA SER A 2 19.58 -37.68 -12.81
C SER A 2 19.07 -39.09 -13.09
N ASP A 3 19.94 -40.09 -13.03
CA ASP A 3 19.63 -41.44 -13.49
C ASP A 3 18.44 -42.05 -12.74
N SER A 4 17.39 -42.42 -13.48
CA SER A 4 16.14 -42.99 -12.93
C SER A 4 16.28 -44.44 -12.42
N ASN A 5 17.51 -44.93 -12.26
CA ASN A 5 17.85 -46.27 -11.77
C ASN A 5 18.73 -46.23 -10.51
N ALA A 6 19.09 -45.06 -9.98
CA ALA A 6 19.80 -44.97 -8.71
C ALA A 6 18.84 -45.25 -7.54
N VAL A 7 19.08 -46.34 -6.80
CA VAL A 7 18.34 -46.64 -5.56
C VAL A 7 18.62 -45.53 -4.54
N HIS A 8 17.57 -44.95 -3.97
CA HIS A 8 17.69 -43.84 -3.00
C HIS A 8 18.60 -44.24 -1.82
N PRO A 9 19.54 -43.39 -1.36
CA PRO A 9 20.56 -43.78 -0.36
C PRO A 9 19.98 -44.41 0.92
N LEU A 10 18.85 -43.89 1.42
CA LEU A 10 18.18 -44.42 2.62
C LEU A 10 17.65 -45.85 2.47
N LEU A 11 17.48 -46.36 1.25
CA LEU A 11 17.05 -47.74 0.97
C LEU A 11 18.22 -48.73 0.82
N ALA A 12 19.46 -48.28 0.92
CA ALA A 12 20.62 -49.17 0.81
C ALA A 12 20.69 -50.14 2.01
N ASP A 13 20.68 -51.44 1.72
CA ASP A 13 20.97 -52.49 2.71
C ASP A 13 22.49 -52.68 2.82
N ALA A 14 23.12 -51.74 3.53
CA ALA A 14 24.56 -51.73 3.79
C ALA A 14 24.80 -51.40 5.28
N PRO A 15 24.69 -52.39 6.18
CA PRO A 15 24.92 -52.18 7.61
C PRO A 15 26.34 -51.66 7.87
N GLY A 16 26.49 -50.65 8.73
CA GLY A 16 27.76 -49.96 9.00
C GLY A 16 28.20 -48.94 7.94
N ARG A 17 27.44 -48.76 6.84
CA ARG A 17 27.69 -47.67 5.87
C ARG A 17 27.24 -46.33 6.45
N ARG A 18 28.20 -45.45 6.72
CA ARG A 18 27.93 -44.09 7.21
C ARG A 18 27.51 -43.15 6.09
N GLU A 19 26.42 -42.42 6.32
CA GLU A 19 25.92 -41.37 5.41
C GLU A 19 25.66 -40.06 6.17
N LEU A 20 25.81 -38.93 5.49
CA LEU A 20 25.56 -37.59 6.06
C LEU A 20 24.06 -37.26 5.97
N LEU A 21 23.30 -37.62 7.00
CA LEU A 21 21.85 -37.45 7.03
C LEU A 21 21.40 -36.27 7.88
N LEU A 22 20.31 -35.64 7.44
CA LEU A 22 19.48 -34.73 8.23
C LEU A 22 18.81 -35.49 9.38
N GLY A 23 18.55 -34.87 10.53
CA GLY A 23 17.86 -35.55 11.64
C GLY A 23 16.51 -36.17 11.25
N ASN A 24 15.75 -35.49 10.39
CA ASN A 24 14.49 -36.02 9.85
C ASN A 24 14.70 -37.24 8.94
N GLU A 25 15.72 -37.23 8.06
CA GLU A 25 16.11 -38.38 7.23
C GLU A 25 16.60 -39.56 8.10
N ALA A 26 17.27 -39.26 9.22
CA ALA A 26 17.78 -40.25 10.18
C ALA A 26 16.63 -40.97 10.92
N ILE A 27 15.56 -40.27 11.29
CA ILE A 27 14.32 -40.86 11.83
C ILE A 27 13.67 -41.78 10.79
N VAL A 28 13.57 -41.35 9.54
CA VAL A 28 13.04 -42.16 8.44
C VAL A 28 13.88 -43.44 8.28
N ARG A 29 15.21 -43.34 8.31
CA ARG A 29 16.10 -44.52 8.30
C ARG A 29 15.83 -45.46 9.48
N GLY A 30 15.71 -44.95 10.70
CA GLY A 30 15.44 -45.74 11.90
C GLY A 30 14.11 -46.48 11.84
N ALA A 31 13.07 -45.85 11.29
CA ALA A 31 11.78 -46.48 11.06
C ALA A 31 11.82 -47.56 9.95
N ILE A 32 12.61 -47.35 8.88
CA ILE A 32 12.83 -48.36 7.83
C ILE A 32 13.58 -49.58 8.39
N GLU A 33 14.62 -49.38 9.20
CA GLU A 33 15.34 -50.43 9.93
C GLU A 33 14.41 -51.21 10.88
N ALA A 34 13.49 -50.51 11.56
CA ALA A 34 12.45 -51.13 12.39
C ALA A 34 11.31 -51.80 11.60
N GLY A 35 11.32 -51.78 10.27
CA GLY A 35 10.29 -52.45 9.47
C GLY A 35 8.91 -51.79 9.53
N ILE A 36 8.89 -50.45 9.56
CA ILE A 36 7.69 -49.62 9.43
C ILE A 36 6.73 -50.14 8.35
N GLY A 37 5.46 -50.28 8.71
CA GLY A 37 4.43 -50.86 7.83
C GLY A 37 3.34 -49.89 7.38
N LEU A 38 3.15 -48.76 8.08
CA LEU A 38 2.30 -47.64 7.64
C LEU A 38 2.82 -46.32 8.21
N VAL A 39 2.77 -45.24 7.42
CA VAL A 39 3.10 -43.89 7.87
C VAL A 39 1.97 -42.92 7.54
N SER A 40 1.64 -42.03 8.47
CA SER A 40 0.76 -40.88 8.26
C SER A 40 1.41 -39.59 8.76
N GLY A 41 0.81 -38.45 8.47
CA GLY A 41 1.24 -37.18 9.05
C GLY A 41 0.43 -35.99 8.57
N TYR A 42 0.71 -34.83 9.14
CA TYR A 42 0.26 -33.53 8.63
C TYR A 42 1.47 -32.62 8.39
N PRO A 43 1.49 -31.80 7.33
CA PRO A 43 2.64 -30.93 7.05
C PRO A 43 2.90 -29.91 8.16
N GLY A 44 4.13 -29.87 8.68
CA GLY A 44 4.49 -28.98 9.77
C GLY A 44 5.99 -28.96 10.05
N THR A 45 6.65 -27.88 9.64
CA THR A 45 8.04 -27.59 10.00
C THR A 45 8.18 -27.51 11.53
N PRO A 46 9.25 -28.05 12.14
CA PRO A 46 10.43 -28.67 11.52
C PRO A 46 10.34 -30.21 11.35
N ALA A 47 9.15 -30.81 11.29
CA ALA A 47 8.98 -32.26 11.05
C ALA A 47 8.68 -32.63 9.58
N SER A 48 8.48 -31.64 8.68
CA SER A 48 7.98 -31.83 7.32
C SER A 48 8.73 -32.92 6.52
N GLU A 49 10.06 -32.89 6.59
CA GLU A 49 10.95 -33.73 5.78
C GLU A 49 10.80 -35.23 6.10
N ILE A 50 10.30 -35.60 7.28
CA ILE A 50 9.95 -36.99 7.60
C ILE A 50 8.86 -37.47 6.64
N GLY A 51 7.78 -36.69 6.51
CA GLY A 51 6.67 -36.97 5.61
C GLY A 51 7.09 -36.86 4.14
N ASP A 52 7.90 -35.87 3.77
CA ASP A 52 8.31 -35.69 2.38
C ASP A 52 9.20 -36.87 1.92
N THR A 53 10.14 -37.30 2.76
CA THR A 53 10.98 -38.48 2.47
C THR A 53 10.13 -39.75 2.38
N PHE A 54 9.16 -39.96 3.28
CA PHE A 54 8.25 -41.09 3.12
C PHE A 54 7.35 -40.98 1.88
N HIS A 55 6.94 -39.78 1.47
CA HIS A 55 6.20 -39.57 0.23
C HIS A 55 7.00 -40.05 -0.99
N GLU A 56 8.30 -39.79 -1.02
CA GLU A 56 9.20 -40.26 -2.08
C GLU A 56 9.45 -41.79 -2.00
N LEU A 57 9.64 -42.34 -0.80
CA LEU A 57 10.08 -43.73 -0.63
C LEU A 57 8.97 -44.78 -0.52
N HIS A 58 7.74 -44.43 -0.15
CA HIS A 58 6.69 -45.40 0.21
C HIS A 58 6.39 -46.44 -0.88
N ALA A 59 6.46 -46.05 -2.16
CA ALA A 59 6.22 -46.94 -3.30
C ALA A 59 7.32 -48.00 -3.46
N ALA A 60 8.59 -47.60 -3.33
CA ALA A 60 9.74 -48.51 -3.35
C ALA A 60 9.80 -49.38 -2.08
N LEU A 61 9.32 -48.85 -0.96
CA LEU A 61 9.13 -49.58 0.29
C LEU A 61 7.95 -50.57 0.22
N GLY A 62 6.93 -50.34 -0.62
CA GLY A 62 5.70 -51.12 -0.65
C GLY A 62 4.81 -50.95 0.59
N ILE A 63 4.78 -49.75 1.18
CA ILE A 63 3.98 -49.41 2.37
C ILE A 63 2.98 -48.29 2.07
N PRO A 64 1.84 -48.20 2.79
CA PRO A 64 0.97 -47.03 2.72
C PRO A 64 1.64 -45.81 3.35
N PHE A 65 1.52 -44.67 2.66
CA PHE A 65 1.84 -43.35 3.16
C PHE A 65 0.69 -42.39 2.84
N GLU A 66 0.31 -41.54 3.80
CA GLU A 66 -0.59 -40.41 3.54
C GLU A 66 -0.21 -39.14 4.29
N TYR A 67 -0.42 -38.00 3.63
CA TYR A 67 -0.71 -36.75 4.32
C TYR A 67 -2.22 -36.70 4.57
N SER A 68 -2.61 -36.74 5.83
CA SER A 68 -4.01 -36.69 6.26
C SER A 68 -4.52 -35.24 6.26
N VAL A 69 -5.83 -35.03 6.49
CA VAL A 69 -6.42 -33.68 6.47
C VAL A 69 -6.05 -32.81 7.68
N ASN A 70 -5.69 -33.43 8.80
CA ASN A 70 -5.17 -32.80 10.02
C ASN A 70 -4.45 -33.84 10.89
N GLU A 71 -3.76 -33.39 11.93
CA GLU A 71 -3.00 -34.23 12.86
C GLU A 71 -3.87 -35.26 13.60
N LYS A 72 -5.12 -34.89 13.94
CA LYS A 72 -6.06 -35.80 14.61
C LYS A 72 -6.29 -37.05 13.76
N VAL A 73 -6.63 -36.86 12.49
CA VAL A 73 -6.87 -37.96 11.54
C VAL A 73 -5.58 -38.74 11.27
N ALA A 74 -4.43 -38.06 11.13
CA ALA A 74 -3.14 -38.73 10.96
C ALA A 74 -2.82 -39.68 12.11
N LEU A 75 -3.00 -39.21 13.36
CA LEU A 75 -2.78 -39.99 14.57
C LEU A 75 -3.73 -41.20 14.64
N GLU A 76 -5.01 -41.02 14.30
CA GLU A 76 -6.01 -42.11 14.28
C GLU A 76 -5.72 -43.17 13.21
N VAL A 77 -5.24 -42.78 12.02
CA VAL A 77 -4.84 -43.71 10.95
C VAL A 77 -3.62 -44.54 11.36
N ALA A 78 -2.59 -43.92 11.93
CA ALA A 78 -1.43 -44.64 12.46
C ALA A 78 -1.83 -45.58 13.61
N TYR A 79 -2.72 -45.15 14.51
CA TYR A 79 -3.18 -45.99 15.60
C TYR A 79 -4.01 -47.19 15.14
N GLY A 80 -4.86 -47.02 14.11
CA GLY A 80 -5.58 -48.13 13.47
C GLY A 80 -4.65 -49.22 12.93
N ALA A 81 -3.49 -48.82 12.36
CA ALA A 81 -2.47 -49.77 11.93
C ALA A 81 -1.78 -50.48 13.12
N SER A 82 -1.47 -49.75 14.20
CA SER A 82 -0.96 -50.34 15.45
C SER A 82 -1.92 -51.40 16.01
N LEU A 83 -3.22 -51.11 16.09
CA LEU A 83 -4.24 -52.07 16.55
C LEU A 83 -4.38 -53.32 15.66
N ALA A 84 -3.94 -53.24 14.39
CA ALA A 84 -3.85 -54.39 13.49
C ALA A 84 -2.54 -55.19 13.64
N GLY A 85 -1.63 -54.80 14.54
CA GLY A 85 -0.33 -55.44 14.73
C GLY A 85 0.72 -55.02 13.70
N VAL A 86 0.61 -53.81 13.14
CA VAL A 86 1.57 -53.24 12.18
C VAL A 86 2.34 -52.11 12.87
N ARG A 87 3.67 -52.07 12.69
CA ARG A 87 4.48 -50.94 13.14
C ARG A 87 4.08 -49.66 12.40
N SER A 88 3.73 -48.61 13.11
CA SER A 88 3.18 -47.37 12.54
C SER A 88 3.81 -46.10 13.09
N LEU A 89 3.97 -45.09 12.22
CA LEU A 89 4.53 -43.80 12.57
C LEU A 89 3.58 -42.68 12.14
N THR A 90 3.42 -41.68 13.02
CA THR A 90 2.85 -40.39 12.62
C THR A 90 3.83 -39.26 12.94
N SER A 91 3.95 -38.28 12.04
CA SER A 91 4.83 -37.11 12.23
C SER A 91 4.06 -35.79 12.15
N MET A 92 4.34 -34.88 13.07
CA MET A 92 3.72 -33.56 13.18
C MET A 92 4.58 -32.60 14.03
N LYS A 93 4.24 -31.31 14.07
CA LYS A 93 4.82 -30.37 15.04
C LYS A 93 4.07 -30.39 16.38
N HIS A 94 4.69 -29.86 17.43
CA HIS A 94 4.16 -29.79 18.80
C HIS A 94 2.72 -29.28 18.91
N LEU A 95 2.39 -28.16 18.24
CA LEU A 95 1.03 -27.59 18.18
C LEU A 95 -0.01 -28.58 17.64
N GLY A 96 0.37 -29.36 16.63
CA GLY A 96 -0.47 -30.36 16.00
C GLY A 96 -0.74 -31.56 16.91
N LEU A 97 0.23 -31.95 17.73
CA LEU A 97 0.04 -32.99 18.75
C LEU A 97 -0.99 -32.56 19.81
N THR A 98 -0.96 -31.28 20.21
CA THR A 98 -1.96 -30.71 21.12
C THR A 98 -3.35 -30.65 20.47
N TYR A 99 -3.44 -30.34 19.17
CA TYR A 99 -4.69 -30.43 18.40
C TYR A 99 -5.24 -31.87 18.32
N ALA A 100 -4.36 -32.87 18.21
CA ALA A 100 -4.70 -34.28 18.27
C ALA A 100 -4.94 -34.82 19.71
N GLY A 101 -5.02 -33.94 20.71
CA GLY A 101 -5.06 -34.30 22.14
C GLY A 101 -6.25 -35.18 22.56
N ASP A 102 -7.41 -35.05 21.90
CA ASP A 102 -8.62 -35.85 22.18
C ASP A 102 -8.36 -37.37 22.02
N PRO A 103 -8.08 -37.90 20.82
CA PRO A 103 -7.76 -39.33 20.68
C PRO A 103 -6.45 -39.70 21.41
N LEU A 104 -5.44 -38.82 21.43
CA LEU A 104 -4.18 -39.06 22.14
C LEU A 104 -4.38 -39.36 23.63
N SER A 105 -5.37 -38.73 24.28
CA SER A 105 -5.66 -38.94 25.70
C SER A 105 -6.20 -40.33 26.03
N THR A 106 -6.84 -41.00 25.06
CA THR A 106 -7.48 -42.31 25.24
C THR A 106 -6.58 -43.47 24.81
N MET A 107 -5.65 -43.25 23.88
CA MET A 107 -4.73 -44.28 23.37
C MET A 107 -3.93 -45.04 24.46
N PRO A 108 -3.40 -44.41 25.53
CA PRO A 108 -2.62 -45.12 26.57
C PRO A 108 -3.44 -46.17 27.34
N TYR A 109 -4.74 -45.91 27.58
CA TYR A 109 -5.63 -46.86 28.24
C TYR A 109 -5.81 -48.12 27.38
N ILE A 110 -6.09 -47.93 26.08
CA ILE A 110 -6.28 -49.04 25.14
C ILE A 110 -4.95 -49.76 24.85
N GLY A 111 -3.85 -49.00 24.72
CA GLY A 111 -2.50 -49.45 24.42
C GLY A 111 -2.24 -49.72 22.93
N ALA A 112 -0.97 -49.91 22.58
CA ALA A 112 -0.48 -50.33 21.26
C ALA A 112 -0.45 -51.87 21.12
N VAL A 113 -0.57 -52.39 19.91
CA VAL A 113 -0.46 -53.85 19.62
C VAL A 113 0.72 -54.17 18.71
N GLY A 114 0.85 -53.45 17.59
CA GLY A 114 2.14 -53.26 16.90
C GLY A 114 2.77 -51.94 17.33
N GLY A 115 4.09 -51.81 17.27
CA GLY A 115 4.78 -50.64 17.80
C GLY A 115 4.33 -49.34 17.13
N MET A 116 4.03 -48.32 17.94
CA MET A 116 3.58 -47.02 17.45
C MET A 116 4.52 -45.92 17.94
N VAL A 117 5.02 -45.12 16.99
CA VAL A 117 5.87 -43.95 17.27
C VAL A 117 5.17 -42.69 16.83
N ILE A 118 5.04 -41.72 17.74
CA ILE A 118 4.49 -40.40 17.50
C ILE A 118 5.67 -39.42 17.50
N VAL A 119 6.07 -38.94 16.33
CA VAL A 119 7.14 -37.94 16.22
C VAL A 119 6.53 -36.55 16.31
N SER A 120 6.96 -35.80 17.34
CA SER A 120 6.47 -34.45 17.62
C SER A 120 7.62 -33.47 17.70
N ALA A 121 7.73 -32.58 16.72
CA ALA A 121 8.79 -31.59 16.69
C ALA A 121 8.47 -30.34 17.52
N ALA A 122 9.25 -30.13 18.58
CA ALA A 122 9.33 -28.90 19.36
C ALA A 122 10.12 -27.83 18.59
N ASP A 123 9.79 -26.57 18.83
CA ASP A 123 10.44 -25.42 18.20
C ASP A 123 10.93 -24.39 19.24
N PRO A 124 11.96 -24.73 20.06
CA PRO A 124 12.55 -23.77 21.00
C PRO A 124 13.02 -22.51 20.28
N GLY A 125 12.75 -21.34 20.84
CA GLY A 125 13.02 -20.06 20.19
C GLY A 125 11.98 -19.61 19.16
N CYS A 126 10.88 -20.36 18.95
CA CYS A 126 9.78 -20.00 18.04
C CYS A 126 10.22 -19.71 16.60
N LEU A 127 11.20 -20.45 16.06
CA LEU A 127 11.80 -20.17 14.75
C LEU A 127 10.79 -20.26 13.59
N THR A 128 9.76 -21.10 13.74
CA THR A 128 8.71 -21.35 12.74
C THR A 128 7.28 -21.40 13.33
N SER A 129 7.13 -21.05 14.61
CA SER A 129 5.92 -21.32 15.41
C SER A 129 5.47 -20.10 16.22
N PRO A 130 4.15 -19.92 16.46
CA PRO A 130 3.61 -18.79 17.23
C PRO A 130 3.86 -18.87 18.74
N ASN A 131 4.21 -20.04 19.28
CA ASN A 131 4.58 -20.25 20.68
C ASN A 131 5.46 -21.50 20.82
N GLU A 132 6.10 -21.63 21.97
CA GLU A 132 6.77 -22.86 22.41
C GLU A 132 5.75 -23.76 23.13
N GLN A 133 5.76 -25.07 22.87
CA GLN A 133 5.04 -26.06 23.68
C GLN A 133 5.96 -27.20 24.06
N ASP A 134 5.83 -27.66 25.31
CA ASP A 134 6.73 -28.63 25.93
C ASP A 134 6.02 -29.98 26.11
N GLN A 135 6.28 -30.90 25.17
CA GLN A 135 5.58 -32.19 25.12
C GLN A 135 5.97 -33.14 26.25
N ARG A 136 7.01 -32.83 27.04
CA ARG A 136 7.44 -33.66 28.18
C ARG A 136 6.37 -33.69 29.28
N HIS A 137 5.67 -32.57 29.48
CA HIS A 137 4.49 -32.49 30.35
C HIS A 137 3.31 -33.29 29.80
N LEU A 138 3.08 -33.24 28.48
CA LEU A 138 2.02 -34.02 27.83
C LEU A 138 2.27 -35.53 27.97
N GLY A 139 3.50 -35.98 27.75
CA GLY A 139 3.92 -37.36 27.97
C GLY A 139 3.67 -37.83 29.41
N ARG A 140 4.06 -37.01 30.40
CA ARG A 140 3.81 -37.27 31.82
C ARG A 140 2.33 -37.25 32.21
N MET A 141 1.53 -36.36 31.62
CA MET A 141 0.10 -36.21 31.91
C MET A 141 -0.71 -37.40 31.40
N LEU A 142 -0.38 -37.90 30.21
CA LEU A 142 -1.13 -38.98 29.54
C LEU A 142 -0.57 -40.37 29.81
N GLY A 143 0.68 -40.49 30.28
CA GLY A 143 1.35 -41.78 30.45
C GLY A 143 1.91 -42.32 29.13
N LEU A 144 2.60 -41.49 28.38
CA LEU A 144 3.28 -41.86 27.13
C LEU A 144 4.80 -41.89 27.33
N PRO A 145 5.49 -43.03 27.12
CA PRO A 145 6.94 -43.06 27.14
C PRO A 145 7.53 -42.02 26.18
N THR A 146 8.43 -41.16 26.65
CA THR A 146 8.87 -39.96 25.93
C THR A 146 10.38 -39.94 25.73
N LEU A 147 10.84 -40.10 24.49
CA LEU A 147 12.24 -40.07 24.07
C LEU A 147 12.61 -38.68 23.53
N ASP A 148 13.87 -38.28 23.70
CA ASP A 148 14.38 -36.95 23.35
C ASP A 148 15.85 -37.00 22.86
N PRO A 149 16.11 -37.42 21.60
CA PRO A 149 17.46 -37.59 21.04
C PRO A 149 18.25 -36.28 21.02
N ALA A 150 19.57 -36.37 21.16
CA ALA A 150 20.47 -35.22 21.11
C ALA A 150 21.09 -34.95 19.73
N THR A 151 21.09 -35.95 18.85
CA THR A 151 21.78 -35.92 17.55
C THR A 151 21.02 -36.73 16.48
N PRO A 152 21.30 -36.55 15.17
CA PRO A 152 20.72 -37.39 14.12
C PRO A 152 20.98 -38.89 14.28
N GLU A 153 22.17 -39.32 14.73
CA GLU A 153 22.47 -40.75 14.98
C GLU A 153 21.68 -41.29 16.17
N GLU A 154 21.53 -40.51 17.25
CA GLU A 154 20.62 -40.88 18.33
C GLU A 154 19.18 -40.94 17.84
N ALA A 155 18.72 -39.99 17.01
CA ALA A 155 17.37 -40.02 16.46
C ALA A 155 17.12 -41.31 15.68
N ARG A 156 18.05 -41.72 14.79
CA ARG A 156 17.97 -42.99 14.04
C ARG A 156 17.85 -44.20 14.98
N ARG A 157 18.74 -44.32 15.97
CA ARG A 157 18.77 -45.45 16.91
C ARG A 157 17.56 -45.46 17.85
N MET A 158 17.14 -44.29 18.33
CA MET A 158 15.97 -44.12 19.19
C MET A 158 14.66 -44.40 18.45
N THR A 159 14.51 -44.00 17.18
CA THR A 159 13.32 -44.36 16.39
C THR A 159 13.19 -45.87 16.27
N ALA A 160 14.29 -46.58 16.00
CA ALA A 160 14.25 -48.04 15.89
C ALA A 160 13.83 -48.70 17.22
N TRP A 161 14.48 -48.29 18.32
CA TRP A 161 14.17 -48.78 19.67
C TRP A 161 12.78 -48.36 20.18
N ALA A 162 12.24 -47.22 19.73
CA ALA A 162 10.91 -46.76 20.12
C ALA A 162 9.80 -47.74 19.68
N PHE A 163 9.96 -48.41 18.53
CA PHE A 163 9.04 -49.49 18.13
C PHE A 163 9.13 -50.70 19.07
N GLU A 164 10.34 -51.10 19.46
CA GLU A 164 10.58 -52.22 20.37
C GLU A 164 10.05 -51.92 21.78
N LEU A 165 10.31 -50.71 22.30
CA LEU A 165 9.76 -50.22 23.56
C LEU A 165 8.23 -50.22 23.51
N SER A 166 7.63 -49.68 22.44
CA SER A 166 6.17 -49.61 22.26
C SER A 166 5.50 -50.98 22.29
N GLU A 167 6.11 -51.98 21.67
CA GLU A 167 5.64 -53.37 21.68
C GLU A 167 5.83 -54.03 23.05
N ALA A 168 6.97 -53.78 23.71
CA ALA A 168 7.33 -54.40 24.98
C ALA A 168 6.57 -53.84 26.20
N CYS A 169 6.04 -52.61 26.13
CA CYS A 169 5.19 -52.00 27.17
C CYS A 169 3.74 -51.78 26.73
N GLU A 170 3.34 -52.17 25.52
CA GLU A 170 2.02 -51.91 24.93
C GLU A 170 1.56 -50.44 24.95
N LEU A 171 2.47 -49.45 24.88
CA LEU A 171 2.11 -48.02 24.84
C LEU A 171 2.60 -47.37 23.55
N PRO A 172 1.86 -46.40 22.96
CA PRO A 172 2.43 -45.52 21.95
C PRO A 172 3.60 -44.74 22.54
N VAL A 173 4.69 -44.63 21.80
CA VAL A 173 5.90 -43.92 22.24
C VAL A 173 5.96 -42.54 21.59
N LEU A 174 6.08 -41.51 22.43
CA LEU A 174 6.29 -40.14 22.00
C LEU A 174 7.79 -39.90 21.76
N MET A 175 8.14 -39.43 20.59
CA MET A 175 9.48 -39.01 20.24
C MET A 175 9.49 -37.49 20.07
N ARG A 176 9.90 -36.78 21.13
CA ARG A 176 10.15 -35.33 21.09
C ARG A 176 11.44 -35.12 20.31
N ILE A 177 11.42 -34.23 19.32
CA ILE A 177 12.62 -33.76 18.62
C ILE A 177 12.61 -32.24 18.57
N THR A 178 13.76 -31.58 18.52
CA THR A 178 13.83 -30.10 18.47
C THR A 178 14.32 -29.64 17.11
N THR A 179 14.05 -28.37 16.73
CA THR A 179 14.51 -27.77 15.46
C THR A 179 16.01 -28.01 15.21
N ARG A 180 16.83 -27.97 16.27
CA ARG A 180 18.27 -28.28 16.25
C ARG A 180 18.59 -29.70 15.76
N VAL A 181 17.85 -30.71 16.22
CA VAL A 181 18.02 -32.09 15.77
C VAL A 181 17.42 -32.26 14.37
N CYS A 182 16.21 -31.75 14.14
CA CYS A 182 15.49 -31.85 12.87
C CYS A 182 16.32 -31.33 11.69
N HIS A 183 16.95 -30.16 11.84
CA HIS A 183 17.63 -29.43 10.77
C HIS A 183 19.17 -29.49 10.80
N SER A 184 19.77 -30.30 11.68
CA SER A 184 21.22 -30.59 11.63
C SER A 184 21.51 -31.83 10.78
N ARG A 185 22.69 -31.84 10.15
CA ARG A 185 23.23 -33.02 9.47
C ARG A 185 24.41 -33.61 10.24
N ALA A 186 24.44 -34.93 10.37
CA ALA A 186 25.55 -35.68 10.97
C ALA A 186 25.78 -37.01 10.25
N ALA A 187 26.94 -37.64 10.48
CA ALA A 187 27.19 -39.00 9.99
C ALA A 187 26.33 -40.01 10.78
N VAL A 188 25.55 -40.83 10.09
CA VAL A 188 24.56 -41.78 10.64
C VAL A 188 24.83 -43.21 10.15
N GLU A 189 24.63 -44.20 11.03
CA GLU A 189 25.14 -45.59 11.06
C GLU A 189 25.62 -46.22 9.74
N PHE A 190 24.83 -46.98 8.98
CA PHE A 190 23.45 -47.46 9.17
C PHE A 190 23.33 -48.81 9.95
N GLY A 191 22.11 -49.21 10.28
CA GLY A 191 21.73 -50.55 10.76
C GLY A 191 21.15 -51.48 9.67
N PRO A 192 20.90 -52.75 10.00
CA PRO A 192 20.37 -53.76 9.08
C PRO A 192 18.91 -53.51 8.71
N LEU A 193 18.53 -53.87 7.48
CA LEU A 193 17.13 -53.85 7.05
C LEU A 193 16.41 -55.18 7.41
N PRO A 194 15.09 -55.15 7.70
CA PRO A 194 14.34 -56.33 8.05
C PRO A 194 14.01 -57.17 6.80
N ALA A 195 14.25 -58.48 6.88
CA ALA A 195 14.07 -59.41 5.76
C ALA A 195 12.63 -59.50 5.23
N ALA A 196 11.62 -59.20 6.07
CA ALA A 196 10.22 -59.11 5.67
C ALA A 196 9.47 -58.14 6.59
N ARG A 197 8.40 -57.51 6.08
CA ARG A 197 7.50 -56.68 6.89
C ARG A 197 6.19 -57.43 7.17
N PRO A 198 5.73 -57.49 8.44
CA PRO A 198 4.55 -58.25 8.79
C PRO A 198 3.28 -57.64 8.19
N ARG A 199 2.43 -58.47 7.59
CA ARG A 199 1.06 -58.07 7.23
C ARG A 199 0.17 -58.22 8.46
N GLY A 200 -0.35 -57.10 8.95
CA GLY A 200 -1.21 -57.06 10.14
C GLY A 200 -2.52 -57.84 9.99
N ARG A 201 -3.11 -58.19 11.13
CA ARG A 201 -4.45 -58.77 11.24
C ARG A 201 -5.12 -58.27 12.51
N PHE A 202 -6.14 -57.43 12.38
CA PHE A 202 -6.96 -57.00 13.51
C PHE A 202 -7.61 -58.20 14.21
N ARG A 203 -7.36 -58.34 15.51
CA ARG A 203 -7.96 -59.38 16.38
C ARG A 203 -8.93 -58.71 17.33
N LYS A 204 -10.23 -59.00 17.21
CA LYS A 204 -11.27 -58.35 18.03
C LYS A 204 -11.04 -58.61 19.54
N ASN A 205 -10.87 -57.55 20.32
CA ASN A 205 -10.89 -57.58 21.78
C ASN A 205 -11.72 -56.40 22.33
N PRO A 206 -13.06 -56.54 22.46
CA PRO A 206 -13.92 -55.45 22.91
C PRO A 206 -13.62 -54.96 24.34
N ALA A 207 -13.14 -55.83 25.22
CA ALA A 207 -12.79 -55.47 26.60
C ALA A 207 -11.59 -54.50 26.66
N ARG A 208 -10.64 -54.63 25.72
CA ARG A 208 -9.49 -53.73 25.58
C ARG A 208 -9.78 -52.50 24.69
N PHE A 209 -10.44 -52.71 23.56
CA PHE A 209 -10.55 -51.69 22.49
C PHE A 209 -11.79 -50.81 22.57
N LEU A 210 -12.76 -51.10 23.44
CA LEU A 210 -13.89 -50.21 23.70
C LEU A 210 -13.77 -49.64 25.13
N PRO A 211 -13.26 -48.40 25.31
CA PRO A 211 -13.06 -47.79 26.63
C PRO A 211 -14.38 -47.28 27.23
N THR A 212 -15.40 -48.15 27.29
CA THR A 212 -16.65 -47.88 28.03
C THR A 212 -16.34 -47.67 29.52
N PRO A 213 -17.19 -46.97 30.30
CA PRO A 213 -16.91 -46.69 31.72
C PRO A 213 -16.64 -47.92 32.60
N ALA A 214 -17.08 -49.11 32.20
CA ALA A 214 -16.75 -50.37 32.85
C ALA A 214 -15.30 -50.82 32.53
N ASN A 215 -14.95 -50.88 31.24
CA ASN A 215 -13.62 -51.28 30.78
C ASN A 215 -12.54 -50.27 31.19
N ALA A 216 -12.83 -48.97 31.06
CA ALA A 216 -11.89 -47.87 31.33
C ALA A 216 -11.32 -47.88 32.77
N ARG A 217 -12.09 -48.38 33.75
CA ARG A 217 -11.61 -48.54 35.14
C ARG A 217 -10.49 -49.56 35.24
N HIS A 218 -10.64 -50.73 34.61
CA HIS A 218 -9.60 -51.75 34.57
C HIS A 218 -8.41 -51.31 33.69
N LEU A 219 -8.68 -50.65 32.56
CA LEU A 219 -7.63 -50.11 31.68
C LEU A 219 -6.78 -49.02 32.36
N ARG A 220 -7.28 -48.34 33.41
CA ARG A 220 -6.45 -47.44 34.22
C ARG A 220 -5.37 -48.18 35.02
N GLU A 221 -5.70 -49.33 35.59
CA GLU A 221 -4.71 -50.17 36.28
C GLU A 221 -3.71 -50.77 35.28
N GLU A 222 -4.19 -51.13 34.09
CA GLU A 222 -3.33 -51.63 33.01
C GLU A 222 -2.34 -50.56 32.52
N LEU A 223 -2.78 -49.31 32.35
CA LEU A 223 -1.89 -48.19 32.03
C LEU A 223 -0.78 -48.04 33.08
N GLN A 224 -1.07 -48.22 34.37
CA GLN A 224 -0.01 -48.18 35.40
C GLN A 224 0.98 -49.33 35.23
N ARG A 225 0.52 -50.58 35.07
CA ARG A 225 1.38 -51.75 34.83
C ARG A 225 2.29 -51.56 33.60
N ARG A 226 1.74 -50.98 32.53
CA ARG A 226 2.49 -50.65 31.30
C ARG A 226 3.53 -49.56 31.52
N LEU A 227 3.23 -48.53 32.32
CA LEU A 227 4.18 -47.48 32.69
C LEU A 227 5.30 -48.00 33.60
N ASP A 228 4.99 -48.86 34.56
CA ASP A 228 5.98 -49.52 35.41
C ASP A 228 6.93 -50.35 34.54
N ARG A 229 6.37 -51.14 33.60
CA ARG A 229 7.15 -51.91 32.62
C ARG A 229 7.98 -51.02 31.68
N ALA A 230 7.46 -49.88 31.25
CA ALA A 230 8.22 -48.91 30.47
C ALA A 230 9.39 -48.35 31.29
N CYS A 231 9.19 -48.05 32.58
CA CYS A 231 10.24 -47.57 33.48
C CYS A 231 11.40 -48.57 33.60
N GLU A 232 11.11 -49.86 33.79
CA GLU A 232 12.13 -50.94 33.80
C GLU A 232 12.97 -50.94 32.51
N LEU A 233 12.30 -50.91 31.35
CA LEU A 233 12.95 -50.94 30.03
C LEU A 233 13.78 -49.67 29.75
N ILE A 234 13.34 -48.52 30.29
CA ILE A 234 14.00 -47.23 30.17
C ILE A 234 15.25 -47.15 31.06
N THR A 235 15.16 -47.65 32.30
CA THR A 235 16.32 -47.79 33.20
C THR A 235 17.41 -48.65 32.59
N ALA A 236 17.03 -49.73 31.90
CA ALA A 236 17.97 -50.61 31.18
C ALA A 236 18.38 -50.12 29.77
N SER A 237 17.90 -48.95 29.32
CA SER A 237 18.10 -48.51 27.92
C SER A 237 19.51 -47.98 27.64
N PRO A 238 20.06 -48.18 26.43
CA PRO A 238 21.40 -47.71 26.04
C PRO A 238 21.42 -46.20 25.67
N PHE A 239 20.50 -45.42 26.24
CA PHE A 239 20.22 -44.03 25.89
C PHE A 239 20.24 -43.08 27.10
N ASN A 240 20.41 -43.62 28.31
CA ASN A 240 20.73 -42.86 29.50
C ASN A 240 22.19 -43.15 29.87
N PHE A 241 23.01 -42.11 30.05
CA PHE A 241 24.46 -42.25 30.20
C PHE A 241 24.93 -41.64 31.52
N VAL A 242 25.68 -42.41 32.30
CA VAL A 242 26.28 -41.97 33.57
C VAL A 242 27.79 -41.85 33.37
N HIS A 243 28.30 -40.63 33.43
CA HIS A 243 29.72 -40.32 33.28
C HIS A 243 30.32 -40.08 34.67
N ALA A 244 31.31 -40.91 35.02
CA ALA A 244 31.98 -40.85 36.32
C ALA A 244 32.93 -39.64 36.42
N ALA A 245 33.16 -39.15 37.64
CA ALA A 245 34.10 -38.06 37.89
C ALA A 245 35.56 -38.50 37.58
N PRO A 246 36.40 -37.62 37.02
CA PRO A 246 37.83 -37.87 36.90
C PRO A 246 38.51 -38.06 38.26
N ALA A 247 39.42 -39.03 38.36
CA ALA A 247 40.09 -39.39 39.61
C ALA A 247 41.00 -38.30 40.22
N SER A 248 41.17 -37.15 39.55
CA SER A 248 42.13 -36.10 39.88
C SER A 248 41.54 -34.84 40.53
N GLN A 249 40.21 -34.75 40.75
CA GLN A 249 39.58 -33.61 41.44
C GLN A 249 39.10 -33.96 42.85
N ALA A 250 40.05 -34.15 43.77
CA ALA A 250 39.79 -34.35 45.20
C ALA A 250 40.53 -33.30 46.06
N ALA A 251 40.18 -32.03 45.88
CA ALA A 251 40.47 -31.01 46.89
C ALA A 251 39.40 -31.12 48.00
N ALA A 252 39.81 -31.50 49.21
CA ALA A 252 38.90 -31.88 50.31
C ALA A 252 38.03 -30.75 50.91
N THR A 253 37.95 -29.59 50.25
CA THR A 253 37.32 -28.36 50.74
C THR A 253 36.31 -27.73 49.77
N ALA A 254 36.13 -28.28 48.56
CA ALA A 254 35.16 -27.80 47.57
C ALA A 254 33.95 -28.75 47.46
N PRO A 255 32.73 -28.25 47.17
CA PRO A 255 31.56 -29.11 46.95
C PRO A 255 31.73 -29.94 45.67
N ARG A 256 31.33 -31.21 45.71
CA ARG A 256 31.32 -32.07 44.52
C ARG A 256 30.19 -31.62 43.61
N ARG A 257 30.54 -31.17 42.40
CA ARG A 257 29.60 -30.65 41.41
C ARG A 257 29.38 -31.65 40.28
N GLY A 258 28.14 -31.75 39.82
CA GLY A 258 27.79 -32.53 38.63
C GLY A 258 26.83 -31.81 37.71
N LEU A 259 26.59 -32.38 36.53
CA LEU A 259 25.62 -31.88 35.55
C LEU A 259 24.53 -32.92 35.28
N ILE A 260 23.30 -32.50 35.06
CA ILE A 260 22.24 -33.34 34.47
C ILE A 260 21.74 -32.66 33.20
N SER A 261 21.63 -33.40 32.10
CA SER A 261 21.16 -32.83 30.83
C SER A 261 20.25 -33.77 30.05
N ALA A 262 19.36 -33.18 29.24
CA ALA A 262 18.31 -33.85 28.47
C ALA A 262 18.16 -33.24 27.08
N GLY A 263 17.67 -34.01 26.10
CA GLY A 263 17.41 -33.53 24.74
C GLY A 263 18.67 -33.03 23.99
N ALA A 264 18.50 -32.05 23.11
CA ALA A 264 19.58 -31.44 22.32
C ALA A 264 20.73 -30.83 23.15
N PRO A 265 20.51 -30.18 24.32
CA PRO A 265 21.59 -29.68 25.18
C PRO A 265 22.64 -30.72 25.61
N ARG A 266 22.30 -32.02 25.62
CA ARG A 266 23.29 -33.08 25.88
C ARG A 266 24.47 -33.03 24.91
N ASN A 267 24.22 -32.69 23.64
CA ASN A 267 25.29 -32.58 22.64
C ASN A 267 26.26 -31.43 22.95
N VAL A 268 25.76 -30.34 23.56
CA VAL A 268 26.61 -29.24 24.05
C VAL A 268 27.41 -29.67 25.27
N VAL A 269 26.76 -30.33 26.25
CA VAL A 269 27.46 -30.83 27.46
C VAL A 269 28.59 -31.80 27.10
N ARG A 270 28.36 -32.74 26.17
CA ARG A 270 29.40 -33.65 25.65
C ARG A 270 30.58 -32.90 25.02
N HIS A 271 30.32 -31.84 24.26
CA HIS A 271 31.38 -31.04 23.66
C HIS A 271 32.20 -30.30 24.74
N LEU A 272 31.51 -29.72 25.73
CA LEU A 272 32.16 -28.95 26.80
C LEU A 272 32.92 -29.83 27.80
N ALA A 273 32.48 -31.07 28.04
CA ALA A 273 33.20 -32.04 28.86
C ALA A 273 34.60 -32.40 28.29
N LEU A 274 34.85 -32.17 27.00
CA LEU A 274 36.19 -32.30 26.39
C LEU A 274 37.13 -31.13 26.73
N GLN A 275 36.63 -30.03 27.30
CA GLN A 275 37.43 -28.87 27.63
C GLN A 275 38.08 -28.97 29.02
N PRO A 276 39.36 -28.56 29.18
CA PRO A 276 40.02 -28.56 30.49
C PRO A 276 39.24 -27.78 31.56
N GLY A 277 39.01 -28.43 32.70
CA GLY A 277 38.30 -27.85 33.84
C GLY A 277 36.77 -27.92 33.79
N LEU A 278 36.17 -28.46 32.71
CA LEU A 278 34.72 -28.67 32.58
C LEU A 278 34.30 -30.16 32.59
N ASP A 279 35.26 -31.07 32.72
CA ASP A 279 35.06 -32.52 32.87
C ASP A 279 34.52 -32.86 34.28
N LEU A 280 33.22 -32.66 34.46
CA LEU A 280 32.46 -32.98 35.66
C LEU A 280 31.76 -34.34 35.54
N PRO A 281 31.45 -35.05 36.65
CA PRO A 281 30.48 -36.15 36.62
C PRO A 281 29.14 -35.66 36.07
N HIS A 282 28.60 -36.33 35.07
CA HIS A 282 27.36 -35.93 34.42
C HIS A 282 26.44 -37.11 34.10
N LEU A 283 25.14 -36.87 34.26
CA LEU A 283 24.08 -37.79 33.89
C LEU A 283 23.30 -37.22 32.71
N GLU A 284 23.23 -37.99 31.64
CA GLU A 284 22.50 -37.67 30.43
C GLU A 284 21.25 -38.54 30.33
N LEU A 285 20.09 -37.90 30.11
CA LEU A 285 18.81 -38.58 29.94
C LEU A 285 18.32 -38.46 28.49
N GLY A 286 18.32 -39.58 27.76
CA GLY A 286 17.70 -39.70 26.44
C GLY A 286 16.23 -40.07 26.47
N VAL A 287 15.73 -40.50 27.64
CA VAL A 287 14.30 -40.78 27.87
C VAL A 287 13.84 -40.03 29.11
N LEU A 288 12.74 -39.29 28.97
CA LEU A 288 12.29 -38.28 29.93
C LEU A 288 10.97 -38.63 30.63
N HIS A 289 10.23 -39.62 30.12
CA HIS A 289 9.09 -40.18 30.83
C HIS A 289 8.92 -41.67 30.54
N PRO A 290 8.60 -42.50 31.55
CA PRO A 290 8.91 -42.30 32.96
C PRO A 290 10.39 -41.96 33.22
N LEU A 291 10.69 -41.28 34.32
CA LEU A 291 12.07 -40.95 34.70
C LEU A 291 12.72 -42.13 35.45
N PRO A 292 13.93 -42.58 35.05
CA PRO A 292 14.60 -43.74 35.63
C PRO A 292 15.21 -43.39 37.00
N HIS A 293 14.38 -43.44 38.05
CA HIS A 293 14.77 -43.09 39.41
C HIS A 293 15.93 -43.94 39.96
N GLU A 294 16.05 -45.19 39.51
CA GLU A 294 17.16 -46.10 39.84
C GLU A 294 18.52 -45.66 39.26
N LEU A 295 18.54 -44.80 38.24
CA LEU A 295 19.78 -44.16 37.74
C LEU A 295 20.00 -42.79 38.40
N ILE A 296 18.93 -42.00 38.49
CA ILE A 296 18.96 -40.62 38.97
C ILE A 296 19.34 -40.54 40.46
N VAL A 297 18.71 -41.33 41.33
CA VAL A 297 18.90 -41.24 42.78
C VAL A 297 20.32 -41.65 43.20
N PRO A 298 20.93 -42.74 42.66
CA PRO A 298 22.33 -43.03 42.91
C PRO A 298 23.27 -41.93 42.40
N PHE A 299 23.05 -41.39 41.20
CA PHE A 299 23.87 -40.29 40.66
C PHE A 299 23.84 -39.06 41.58
N LEU A 300 22.66 -38.58 41.97
CA LEU A 300 22.55 -37.43 42.87
C LEU A 300 23.33 -37.64 44.17
N ARG A 301 23.25 -38.83 44.79
CA ARG A 301 23.99 -39.18 46.02
C ARG A 301 25.52 -39.13 45.88
N THR A 302 26.07 -39.08 44.67
CA THR A 302 27.52 -38.92 44.42
C THR A 302 28.00 -37.46 44.45
N VAL A 303 27.10 -36.48 44.35
CA VAL A 303 27.41 -35.05 44.25
C VAL A 303 26.68 -34.23 45.31
N ASP A 304 27.28 -33.11 45.70
CA ASP A 304 26.73 -32.18 46.70
C ASP A 304 25.84 -31.11 46.04
N GLU A 305 26.20 -30.69 44.82
CA GLU A 305 25.47 -29.71 44.00
C GLU A 305 25.36 -30.21 42.54
N VAL A 306 24.24 -29.98 41.87
CA VAL A 306 24.02 -30.36 40.47
C VAL A 306 23.37 -29.24 39.66
N LEU A 307 23.85 -29.00 38.44
CA LEU A 307 23.23 -28.06 37.49
C LEU A 307 22.40 -28.82 36.45
N VAL A 308 21.13 -28.47 36.30
CA VAL A 308 20.19 -29.06 35.35
C VAL A 308 20.15 -28.22 34.08
N ILE A 309 20.50 -28.84 32.95
CA ILE A 309 20.62 -28.20 31.64
C ILE A 309 19.53 -28.77 30.73
N GLU A 310 18.43 -28.03 30.62
CA GLU A 310 17.27 -28.39 29.80
C GLU A 310 16.68 -27.19 29.04
N GLU A 311 16.13 -27.45 27.86
CA GLU A 311 15.39 -26.45 27.06
C GLU A 311 13.95 -26.29 27.56
N LEU A 312 13.29 -25.20 27.15
CA LEU A 312 11.90 -24.87 27.49
C LEU A 312 11.68 -24.76 29.00
N THR A 313 10.71 -25.48 29.56
CA THR A 313 10.32 -25.39 30.98
C THR A 313 11.26 -26.19 31.91
N PRO A 314 11.29 -25.90 33.23
CA PRO A 314 12.05 -26.68 34.23
C PRO A 314 11.44 -28.07 34.52
N TYR A 315 11.10 -28.85 33.50
CA TYR A 315 10.45 -30.16 33.64
C TYR A 315 11.31 -31.14 34.45
N LEU A 316 12.60 -31.21 34.13
CA LEU A 316 13.55 -32.12 34.75
C LEU A 316 13.96 -31.58 36.12
N GLU A 317 14.26 -30.29 36.24
CA GLU A 317 14.58 -29.63 37.51
C GLU A 317 13.47 -29.83 38.57
N ASP A 318 12.21 -29.54 38.23
CA ASP A 318 11.06 -29.74 39.12
C ASP A 318 10.88 -31.22 39.51
N SER A 319 11.11 -32.13 38.56
CA SER A 319 11.00 -33.58 38.80
C SER A 319 12.12 -34.09 39.70
N LEU A 320 13.35 -33.63 39.50
CA LEU A 320 14.51 -33.95 40.32
C LEU A 320 14.35 -33.42 41.75
N LEU A 321 13.83 -32.20 41.93
CA LEU A 321 13.53 -31.63 43.25
C LEU A 321 12.50 -32.49 44.00
N ALA A 322 11.41 -32.88 43.33
CA ALA A 322 10.40 -33.76 43.92
C ALA A 322 10.97 -35.16 44.27
N MET A 323 11.81 -35.72 43.40
CA MET A 323 12.47 -37.01 43.64
C MET A 323 13.49 -36.93 44.79
N ALA A 324 14.30 -35.88 44.86
CA ALA A 324 15.27 -35.69 45.94
C ALA A 324 14.56 -35.61 47.30
N GLN A 325 13.47 -34.86 47.39
CA GLN A 325 12.62 -34.81 48.59
C GLN A 325 12.00 -36.18 48.93
N HIS A 326 11.51 -36.93 47.94
CA HIS A 326 10.89 -38.24 48.15
C HIS A 326 11.88 -39.32 48.63
N TYR A 327 13.08 -39.35 48.06
CA TYR A 327 14.12 -40.36 48.37
C TYR A 327 15.16 -39.90 49.42
N GLY A 328 14.93 -38.76 50.09
CA GLY A 328 15.80 -38.23 51.14
C GLY A 328 17.21 -37.89 50.68
N VAL A 329 17.35 -37.30 49.48
CA VAL A 329 18.64 -36.94 48.89
C VAL A 329 18.96 -35.47 49.20
N ALA A 330 20.14 -35.22 49.78
CA ALA A 330 20.55 -33.90 50.26
C ALA A 330 21.22 -32.98 49.21
N THR A 331 21.41 -33.49 47.98
CA THR A 331 22.03 -32.78 46.86
C THR A 331 21.25 -31.50 46.51
N ARG A 332 21.97 -30.38 46.38
CA ARG A 332 21.37 -29.12 45.91
C ARG A 332 21.17 -29.17 44.41
N ILE A 333 19.97 -28.86 43.95
CA ILE A 333 19.61 -28.85 42.52
C ILE A 333 19.48 -27.40 42.08
N HIS A 334 20.17 -27.08 40.98
CA HIS A 334 20.30 -25.75 40.39
C HIS A 334 19.83 -25.77 38.93
N GLY A 335 19.32 -24.65 38.42
CA GLY A 335 18.74 -24.64 37.07
C GLY A 335 18.03 -23.32 36.75
N LYS A 336 16.82 -23.42 36.20
CA LYS A 336 16.01 -22.25 35.83
C LYS A 336 15.31 -21.65 37.05
N ARG A 337 15.00 -22.43 38.09
CA ARG A 337 14.28 -21.95 39.28
C ARG A 337 15.06 -20.96 40.13
N ASP A 338 16.39 -21.08 40.14
CA ASP A 338 17.30 -20.20 40.87
C ASP A 338 18.10 -19.25 39.97
N GLY A 339 17.75 -19.18 38.68
CA GLY A 339 18.34 -18.27 37.70
C GLY A 339 19.74 -18.64 37.20
N ARG A 340 20.27 -19.83 37.55
CA ARG A 340 21.57 -20.32 37.05
C ARG A 340 21.52 -20.80 35.60
N MET A 341 20.34 -21.08 35.05
CA MET A 341 20.08 -21.31 33.63
C MET A 341 18.98 -20.37 33.12
N PRO A 342 19.08 -19.86 31.89
CA PRO A 342 18.01 -19.05 31.30
C PRO A 342 16.73 -19.86 31.10
N TRP A 343 15.59 -19.22 31.34
CA TRP A 343 14.27 -19.86 31.14
C TRP A 343 13.86 -19.91 29.65
N PRO A 344 13.72 -18.78 28.92
CA PRO A 344 13.12 -18.80 27.59
C PRO A 344 14.08 -19.26 26.50
N PHE A 345 13.51 -19.67 25.36
CA PHE A 345 14.19 -19.92 24.09
C PHE A 345 15.12 -21.15 24.05
N GLU A 346 15.77 -21.34 22.89
CA GLU A 346 16.76 -22.37 22.62
C GLU A 346 18.07 -22.09 23.40
N LEU A 347 18.70 -23.13 23.96
CA LEU A 347 19.97 -22.97 24.68
C LEU A 347 21.14 -22.92 23.69
N GLU A 348 21.74 -21.75 23.51
CA GLU A 348 22.93 -21.58 22.66
C GLU A 348 24.19 -22.14 23.34
N PRO A 349 25.16 -22.73 22.59
CA PRO A 349 26.32 -23.39 23.17
C PRO A 349 27.17 -22.50 24.08
N GLU A 350 27.37 -21.23 23.70
CA GLU A 350 28.15 -20.25 24.46
C GLU A 350 27.50 -19.89 25.80
N GLU A 351 26.17 -19.84 25.85
CA GLU A 351 25.40 -19.58 27.08
C GLU A 351 25.49 -20.79 28.03
N VAL A 352 25.39 -22.02 27.50
CA VAL A 352 25.61 -23.23 28.31
C VAL A 352 27.04 -23.30 28.84
N GLU A 353 28.05 -22.96 28.03
CA GLU A 353 29.45 -22.88 28.51
C GLU A 353 29.59 -21.84 29.63
N LEU A 354 29.01 -20.65 29.45
CA LEU A 354 29.03 -19.59 30.45
C LEU A 354 28.46 -20.09 31.79
N ARG A 355 27.26 -20.68 31.78
CA ARG A 355 26.61 -21.16 33.03
C ARG A 355 27.33 -22.32 33.69
N ILE A 356 27.91 -23.25 32.93
CA ILE A 356 28.75 -24.31 33.50
C ILE A 356 30.02 -23.69 34.13
N ARG A 357 30.69 -22.72 33.48
CA ARG A 357 31.86 -22.04 34.05
C ARG A 357 31.52 -21.26 35.32
N GLU A 358 30.41 -20.54 35.35
CA GLU A 358 29.92 -19.83 36.55
C GLU A 358 29.60 -20.81 37.68
N PHE A 359 28.95 -21.93 37.38
CA PHE A 359 28.64 -22.98 38.34
C PHE A 359 29.91 -23.66 38.89
N VAL A 360 30.91 -23.95 38.05
CA VAL A 360 32.18 -24.58 38.47
C VAL A 360 33.02 -23.62 39.31
N THR A 361 33.14 -22.36 38.91
CA THR A 361 34.04 -21.39 39.56
C THR A 361 33.42 -20.63 40.73
N GLY A 362 32.09 -20.48 40.76
CA GLY A 362 31.40 -19.61 41.71
C GLY A 362 31.59 -18.11 41.45
N ALA A 363 32.16 -17.72 40.32
CA ALA A 363 32.40 -16.35 39.90
C ALA A 363 31.75 -16.08 38.53
N ALA A 364 31.46 -14.82 38.23
CA ALA A 364 31.02 -14.42 36.88
C ALA A 364 32.11 -14.79 35.87
N ALA A 365 31.75 -15.58 34.87
CA ALA A 365 32.65 -16.01 33.81
C ALA A 365 32.49 -15.14 32.56
N THR A 366 33.41 -15.27 31.62
CA THR A 366 33.26 -14.75 30.26
C THR A 366 33.63 -15.85 29.28
N VAL A 367 32.80 -16.01 28.25
CA VAL A 367 33.09 -16.87 27.10
C VAL A 367 33.34 -15.96 25.91
N HIS A 368 34.40 -16.21 25.15
CA HIS A 368 34.62 -15.48 23.91
C HIS A 368 33.58 -15.90 22.87
N ALA A 369 32.63 -15.00 22.58
CA ALA A 369 31.70 -15.19 21.47
C ALA A 369 32.50 -15.40 20.17
N THR A 370 32.45 -16.61 19.62
CA THR A 370 33.14 -16.96 18.36
C THR A 370 32.40 -16.41 17.13
N ARG A 371 31.12 -16.05 17.31
CA ARG A 371 30.28 -15.42 16.30
C ARG A 371 30.82 -14.02 15.94
N PRO A 372 31.12 -13.75 14.66
CA PRO A 372 31.36 -12.38 14.20
C PRO A 372 30.18 -11.48 14.56
N ALA A 373 30.46 -10.21 14.84
CA ALA A 373 29.39 -9.22 15.01
C ALA A 373 28.44 -9.27 13.80
N PRO A 374 27.11 -9.20 14.00
CA PRO A 374 26.15 -9.25 12.91
C PRO A 374 26.51 -8.19 11.85
N LEU A 375 26.73 -8.63 10.62
CA LEU A 375 26.91 -7.69 9.51
C LEU A 375 25.67 -6.80 9.43
N PRO A 376 25.82 -5.48 9.19
CA PRO A 376 24.69 -4.57 9.03
C PRO A 376 23.97 -4.85 7.71
N VAL A 377 23.18 -5.92 7.68
CA VAL A 377 22.36 -6.34 6.55
C VAL A 377 20.99 -5.65 6.62
N PRO A 378 20.40 -5.25 5.48
CA PRO A 378 19.05 -4.71 5.47
C PRO A 378 18.03 -5.70 6.09
N PRO A 379 17.06 -5.21 6.88
CA PRO A 379 16.01 -6.06 7.42
C PRO A 379 15.23 -6.71 6.27
N ARG A 380 14.99 -8.02 6.37
CA ARG A 380 14.21 -8.79 5.40
C ARG A 380 12.86 -9.15 6.03
N PRO A 381 11.85 -8.24 5.98
CA PRO A 381 10.53 -8.54 6.51
C PRO A 381 9.90 -9.70 5.73
N PRO A 382 9.05 -10.51 6.37
CA PRO A 382 8.38 -11.63 5.70
C PRO A 382 7.33 -11.07 4.72
N VAL A 383 7.56 -11.30 3.42
CA VAL A 383 6.71 -10.79 2.33
C VAL A 383 6.22 -11.91 1.42
N LEU A 384 5.06 -11.71 0.79
CA LEU A 384 4.53 -12.62 -0.22
C LEU A 384 5.53 -12.82 -1.37
N CYS A 385 5.69 -14.07 -1.84
CA CYS A 385 6.65 -14.42 -2.87
C CYS A 385 6.45 -13.64 -4.19
N PRO A 386 7.49 -13.52 -5.04
CA PRO A 386 7.37 -12.91 -6.37
C PRO A 386 6.22 -13.51 -7.19
N GLY A 387 5.27 -12.66 -7.57
CA GLY A 387 4.06 -13.05 -8.32
C GLY A 387 3.09 -14.02 -7.61
N CYS A 388 3.12 -14.11 -6.29
CA CYS A 388 2.07 -14.79 -5.53
C CYS A 388 0.70 -14.10 -5.76
N LEU A 389 -0.31 -14.88 -6.15
CA LEU A 389 -1.64 -14.35 -6.50
C LEU A 389 -2.43 -13.81 -5.30
N HIS A 390 -2.06 -14.17 -4.06
CA HIS A 390 -2.62 -13.56 -2.86
C HIS A 390 -2.43 -12.03 -2.83
N ARG A 391 -1.41 -11.51 -3.53
CA ARG A 391 -1.19 -10.06 -3.70
C ARG A 391 -2.36 -9.36 -4.38
N ASN A 392 -3.01 -10.02 -5.34
CA ASN A 392 -4.21 -9.48 -6.00
C ASN A 392 -5.41 -9.51 -5.05
N VAL A 393 -5.55 -10.57 -4.25
CA VAL A 393 -6.61 -10.71 -3.24
C VAL A 393 -6.50 -9.60 -2.20
N PHE A 394 -5.31 -9.39 -1.62
CA PHE A 394 -5.07 -8.33 -0.64
C PHE A 394 -5.17 -6.92 -1.25
N HIS A 395 -4.71 -6.72 -2.48
CA HIS A 395 -4.92 -5.45 -3.18
C HIS A 395 -6.41 -5.16 -3.39
N ALA A 396 -7.20 -6.14 -3.85
CA ALA A 396 -8.61 -5.96 -4.11
C ALA A 396 -9.42 -5.74 -2.83
N VAL A 397 -9.25 -6.61 -1.81
CA VAL A 397 -10.01 -6.48 -0.56
C VAL A 397 -9.71 -5.16 0.14
N THR A 398 -8.45 -4.71 0.19
CA THR A 398 -8.08 -3.45 0.86
C THR A 398 -8.47 -2.21 0.05
N ALA A 399 -8.62 -2.33 -1.27
CA ALA A 399 -9.20 -1.27 -2.11
C ALA A 399 -10.73 -1.17 -1.94
N VAL A 400 -11.41 -2.30 -1.70
CA VAL A 400 -12.88 -2.33 -1.52
C VAL A 400 -13.32 -2.05 -0.10
N PHE A 401 -12.76 -2.71 0.92
CA PHE A 401 -13.17 -2.60 2.32
C PHE A 401 -12.46 -1.45 3.06
N GLY A 402 -11.27 -1.04 2.62
CA GLY A 402 -10.46 -0.02 3.28
C GLY A 402 -9.59 -0.57 4.42
N ARG A 403 -8.89 0.31 5.15
CA ARG A 403 -8.01 -0.07 6.27
C ARG A 403 -8.71 -0.12 7.64
N SER A 404 -9.92 0.42 7.74
CA SER A 404 -10.72 0.45 8.97
C SER A 404 -11.68 -0.74 9.10
N ALA A 405 -11.63 -1.69 8.17
CA ALA A 405 -12.38 -2.95 8.27
C ALA A 405 -11.54 -3.95 9.08
N VAL A 406 -12.20 -4.80 9.88
CA VAL A 406 -11.53 -5.83 10.66
C VAL A 406 -11.18 -7.03 9.78
N TYR A 407 -9.90 -7.39 9.75
CA TYR A 407 -9.31 -8.51 9.03
C TYR A 407 -8.80 -9.57 9.99
N VAL A 408 -9.54 -10.67 10.12
CA VAL A 408 -9.13 -11.82 10.92
C VAL A 408 -8.33 -12.79 10.04
N ASN A 409 -7.06 -12.96 10.40
CA ASN A 409 -6.13 -13.88 9.78
C ASN A 409 -6.04 -15.21 10.54
N ASP A 410 -5.29 -16.12 9.94
CA ASP A 410 -5.07 -17.49 10.36
C ASP A 410 -3.63 -17.86 9.91
N ILE A 411 -3.09 -19.03 10.29
CA ILE A 411 -1.71 -19.45 10.05
C ILE A 411 -1.49 -19.88 8.59
N GLY A 412 -0.79 -19.08 7.80
CA GLY A 412 -0.37 -19.46 6.44
C GLY A 412 0.18 -18.30 5.61
N CYS A 413 0.33 -18.48 4.29
CA CYS A 413 0.86 -17.42 3.41
C CYS A 413 0.06 -16.10 3.47
N TYR A 414 -1.21 -16.17 3.89
CA TYR A 414 -2.11 -15.03 4.02
C TYR A 414 -1.85 -14.21 5.29
N THR A 415 -1.18 -14.75 6.32
CA THR A 415 -0.64 -13.96 7.45
C THR A 415 0.30 -12.85 6.95
N LEU A 416 1.01 -13.09 5.83
CA LEU A 416 1.90 -12.10 5.20
C LEU A 416 1.17 -10.88 4.62
N GLY A 417 -0.16 -10.91 4.55
CA GLY A 417 -1.01 -9.75 4.23
C GLY A 417 -1.14 -8.74 5.37
N ALA A 418 -0.73 -9.08 6.60
CA ALA A 418 -0.70 -8.13 7.72
C ALA A 418 0.40 -7.05 7.57
N ALA A 419 1.45 -7.32 6.80
CA ALA A 419 2.53 -6.37 6.57
C ALA A 419 2.15 -5.29 5.53
N PRO A 420 2.81 -4.11 5.56
CA PRO A 420 2.71 -3.13 4.48
C PRO A 420 3.07 -3.72 3.11
N PRO A 421 2.40 -3.31 2.02
CA PRO A 421 1.45 -2.20 1.94
C PRO A 421 -0.02 -2.59 2.20
N TYR A 422 -0.28 -3.87 2.46
CA TYR A 422 -1.63 -4.43 2.53
C TYR A 422 -2.31 -4.05 3.85
N GLU A 423 -1.66 -4.38 4.98
CA GLU A 423 -2.19 -4.18 6.34
C GLU A 423 -3.61 -4.75 6.47
N ALA A 424 -3.76 -6.00 6.02
CA ALA A 424 -5.00 -6.78 6.02
C ALA A 424 -4.87 -7.95 7.01
N GLY A 425 -4.71 -7.65 8.30
CA GLY A 425 -4.51 -8.66 9.33
C GLY A 425 -4.33 -8.10 10.73
N ASP A 426 -5.44 -8.01 11.46
CA ASP A 426 -5.50 -7.42 12.81
C ASP A 426 -5.42 -8.47 13.92
N VAL A 427 -5.91 -9.68 13.66
CA VAL A 427 -6.01 -10.77 14.65
C VAL A 427 -5.64 -12.11 14.03
N LEU A 428 -4.90 -12.95 14.76
CA LEU A 428 -4.57 -14.33 14.39
C LEU A 428 -4.43 -15.16 15.67
N LEU A 429 -4.90 -16.42 15.67
CA LEU A 429 -4.84 -17.31 16.83
C LEU A 429 -4.31 -18.71 16.49
N ALA A 430 -4.99 -19.45 15.60
CA ALA A 430 -4.64 -20.83 15.26
C ALA A 430 -5.15 -21.23 13.87
N MET A 431 -4.81 -22.45 13.43
CA MET A 431 -5.31 -23.01 12.17
C MET A 431 -6.83 -23.22 12.21
N GLY A 432 -7.53 -22.58 11.28
CA GLY A 432 -8.99 -22.56 11.14
C GLY A 432 -9.70 -21.55 12.06
N SER A 433 -8.96 -20.72 12.80
CA SER A 433 -9.57 -19.82 13.80
C SER A 433 -10.16 -18.53 13.22
N SER A 434 -9.88 -18.17 11.97
CA SER A 434 -10.32 -16.88 11.43
C SER A 434 -11.84 -16.77 11.32
N ILE A 435 -12.51 -17.82 10.84
CA ILE A 435 -13.97 -17.87 10.68
C ILE A 435 -14.70 -17.69 12.03
N PRO A 436 -14.46 -18.50 13.09
CA PRO A 436 -15.19 -18.36 14.36
C PRO A 436 -14.83 -17.08 15.12
N MET A 437 -13.60 -16.57 14.97
CA MET A 437 -13.22 -15.28 15.56
C MET A 437 -13.89 -14.11 14.85
N ALA A 438 -13.95 -14.12 13.52
CA ALA A 438 -14.69 -13.12 12.75
C ALA A 438 -16.18 -13.14 13.09
N ALA A 439 -16.79 -14.32 13.23
CA ALA A 439 -18.15 -14.50 13.72
C ALA A 439 -18.35 -13.86 15.11
N GLY A 440 -17.47 -14.17 16.07
CA GLY A 440 -17.53 -13.59 17.42
C GLY A 440 -17.44 -12.06 17.43
N ILE A 441 -16.54 -11.48 16.64
CA ILE A 441 -16.38 -10.03 16.50
C ILE A 441 -17.63 -9.44 15.85
N ALA A 442 -18.08 -9.96 14.70
CA ALA A 442 -19.23 -9.45 13.96
C ALA A 442 -20.52 -9.46 14.79
N ARG A 443 -20.77 -10.51 15.59
CA ARG A 443 -21.90 -10.55 16.52
C ARG A 443 -21.80 -9.52 17.64
N SER A 444 -20.58 -9.23 18.11
CA SER A 444 -20.35 -8.32 19.23
C SER A 444 -20.32 -6.84 18.83
N THR A 445 -19.91 -6.52 17.60
CA THR A 445 -19.76 -5.14 17.11
C THR A 445 -20.79 -4.73 16.06
N GLY A 446 -21.42 -5.69 15.38
CA GLY A 446 -22.26 -5.44 14.20
C GLY A 446 -21.47 -5.18 12.91
N GLU A 447 -20.13 -5.23 12.96
CA GLU A 447 -19.27 -4.93 11.81
C GLU A 447 -19.23 -6.07 10.77
N ARG A 448 -18.98 -5.70 9.51
CA ARG A 448 -18.82 -6.62 8.39
C ARG A 448 -17.37 -7.16 8.34
N VAL A 449 -17.07 -8.11 9.20
CA VAL A 449 -15.71 -8.65 9.40
C VAL A 449 -15.27 -9.57 8.25
N VAL A 450 -14.00 -9.47 7.84
CA VAL A 450 -13.38 -10.32 6.80
C VAL A 450 -12.48 -11.38 7.45
N ALA A 451 -12.69 -12.65 7.14
CA ALA A 451 -11.86 -13.78 7.59
C ALA A 451 -11.04 -14.36 6.43
N PHE A 452 -9.72 -14.47 6.58
CA PHE A 452 -8.85 -15.17 5.61
C PHE A 452 -8.53 -16.59 6.06
N ILE A 453 -8.58 -17.55 5.13
CA ILE A 453 -8.20 -18.95 5.39
C ILE A 453 -7.59 -19.58 4.13
N GLY A 454 -6.61 -20.46 4.29
CA GLY A 454 -5.98 -21.18 3.16
C GLY A 454 -6.70 -22.48 2.80
N ASP A 455 -6.38 -23.04 1.64
CA ASP A 455 -6.86 -24.35 1.18
C ASP A 455 -6.64 -25.49 2.19
N SER A 456 -5.40 -25.73 2.62
CA SER A 456 -5.07 -26.80 3.58
C SER A 456 -5.82 -26.58 4.90
N THR A 457 -5.85 -25.34 5.37
CA THR A 457 -6.46 -24.95 6.64
C THR A 457 -7.98 -25.06 6.63
N PHE A 458 -8.61 -24.77 5.49
CA PHE A 458 -10.04 -24.96 5.27
C PHE A 458 -10.45 -26.41 5.51
N PHE A 459 -9.71 -27.37 4.95
CA PHE A 459 -9.97 -28.80 5.17
C PHE A 459 -9.53 -29.31 6.56
N HIS A 460 -8.52 -28.68 7.17
CA HIS A 460 -8.02 -29.03 8.50
C HIS A 460 -9.07 -28.78 9.61
N SER A 461 -9.59 -27.55 9.69
CA SER A 461 -10.53 -27.11 10.75
C SER A 461 -11.50 -26.00 10.31
N GLY A 462 -11.36 -25.43 9.11
CA GLY A 462 -12.27 -24.40 8.60
C GLY A 462 -13.68 -24.92 8.27
N MET A 463 -13.83 -26.18 7.86
CA MET A 463 -15.13 -26.77 7.53
C MET A 463 -16.13 -26.80 8.71
N PRO A 464 -15.81 -27.32 9.91
CA PRO A 464 -16.70 -27.23 11.08
C PRO A 464 -17.01 -25.79 11.49
N ALA A 465 -16.03 -24.89 11.39
CA ALA A 465 -16.24 -23.47 11.70
C ALA A 465 -17.23 -22.81 10.73
N LEU A 466 -17.12 -23.10 9.43
CA LEU A 466 -18.05 -22.60 8.42
C LEU A 466 -19.47 -23.13 8.65
N LEU A 467 -19.63 -24.42 8.97
CA LEU A 467 -20.92 -25.00 9.33
C LEU A 467 -21.56 -24.30 10.54
N ASN A 468 -20.78 -23.99 11.58
CA ASN A 468 -21.27 -23.22 12.73
C ASN A 468 -21.71 -21.81 12.31
N SER A 469 -21.02 -21.17 11.37
CA SER A 469 -21.42 -19.84 10.88
C SER A 469 -22.64 -19.84 9.97
N ILE A 470 -22.93 -20.97 9.29
CA ILE A 470 -24.18 -21.18 8.55
C ILE A 470 -25.35 -21.31 9.54
N GLU A 471 -25.24 -22.23 10.50
CA GLU A 471 -26.26 -22.47 11.55
C GLU A 471 -26.63 -21.22 12.34
N GLN A 472 -25.69 -20.29 12.48
CA GLN A 472 -25.82 -19.07 13.28
C GLN A 472 -26.05 -17.80 12.43
N ALA A 473 -26.17 -17.94 11.11
CA ALA A 473 -26.39 -16.84 10.15
C ALA A 473 -25.40 -15.66 10.29
N ASP A 474 -24.11 -15.94 10.43
CA ASP A 474 -23.08 -14.93 10.70
C ASP A 474 -22.93 -13.89 9.58
N ASN A 475 -22.90 -12.60 9.95
CA ASN A 475 -22.70 -11.48 9.01
C ASN A 475 -21.23 -11.25 8.62
N ILE A 476 -20.50 -12.31 8.22
CA ILE A 476 -19.08 -12.26 7.87
C ILE A 476 -18.79 -12.53 6.39
N VAL A 477 -17.60 -12.11 5.94
CA VAL A 477 -17.06 -12.44 4.61
C VAL A 477 -15.86 -13.37 4.79
N VAL A 478 -15.98 -14.63 4.36
CA VAL A 478 -14.88 -15.60 4.39
C VAL A 478 -14.18 -15.62 3.03
N VAL A 479 -12.87 -15.41 3.04
CA VAL A 479 -12.00 -15.40 1.87
C VAL A 479 -11.10 -16.63 1.94
N VAL A 480 -11.39 -17.63 1.12
CA VAL A 480 -10.54 -18.82 0.98
C VAL A 480 -9.51 -18.59 -0.12
N LEU A 481 -8.22 -18.65 0.23
CA LEU A 481 -7.12 -18.53 -0.72
C LEU A 481 -6.67 -19.94 -1.15
N ASP A 482 -7.08 -20.36 -2.34
CA ASP A 482 -6.78 -21.68 -2.89
C ASP A 482 -5.59 -21.62 -3.85
N ASN A 483 -4.40 -21.89 -3.32
CA ASN A 483 -3.14 -21.96 -4.08
C ASN A 483 -2.74 -23.38 -4.49
N HIS A 484 -3.63 -24.35 -4.25
CA HIS A 484 -3.52 -25.78 -4.54
C HIS A 484 -2.40 -26.52 -3.75
N VAL A 485 -1.77 -25.94 -2.73
CA VAL A 485 -0.61 -26.56 -2.06
C VAL A 485 -0.32 -25.97 -0.67
N THR A 486 0.07 -26.80 0.29
CA THR A 486 0.49 -26.35 1.63
C THR A 486 1.88 -25.71 1.57
N ALA A 487 1.90 -24.41 1.22
CA ALA A 487 3.07 -23.77 0.64
C ALA A 487 4.20 -23.45 1.62
N MET A 488 3.91 -22.94 2.82
CA MET A 488 4.95 -22.48 3.76
C MET A 488 5.79 -23.61 4.36
N THR A 489 5.24 -24.82 4.46
CA THR A 489 5.86 -25.96 5.14
C THR A 489 6.73 -26.84 4.23
N GLY A 490 6.84 -26.51 2.94
CA GLY A 490 7.63 -27.27 1.96
C GLY A 490 7.00 -27.45 0.58
N MET A 491 5.73 -27.04 0.39
CA MET A 491 4.88 -27.30 -0.80
C MET A 491 4.26 -28.71 -0.79
N GLN A 492 3.86 -29.22 0.37
CA GLN A 492 3.19 -30.52 0.51
C GLN A 492 1.81 -30.52 -0.16
N ARG A 493 1.39 -31.70 -0.63
CA ARG A 493 0.07 -31.91 -1.22
C ARG A 493 -1.02 -31.93 -0.15
N ASN A 494 -2.17 -31.34 -0.47
CA ASN A 494 -3.37 -31.33 0.35
C ASN A 494 -4.61 -31.75 -0.48
N VAL A 495 -5.81 -31.54 0.06
CA VAL A 495 -7.07 -31.96 -0.58
C VAL A 495 -7.43 -31.18 -1.86
N ALA A 496 -7.00 -29.92 -1.95
CA ALA A 496 -7.16 -29.05 -3.12
C ALA A 496 -6.04 -29.20 -4.16
N SER A 497 -4.98 -29.96 -3.86
CA SER A 497 -3.87 -30.16 -4.80
C SER A 497 -4.28 -30.86 -6.09
N VAL A 498 -3.58 -30.50 -7.18
CA VAL A 498 -3.67 -31.20 -8.45
C VAL A 498 -3.10 -32.62 -8.28
N PRO A 499 -3.85 -33.68 -8.63
CA PRO A 499 -3.39 -35.07 -8.53
C PRO A 499 -2.15 -35.33 -9.39
N ALA A 500 -1.30 -36.26 -8.95
CA ALA A 500 -0.22 -36.76 -9.79
C ALA A 500 -0.75 -37.61 -10.95
N ALA A 501 0.00 -37.66 -12.07
CA ALA A 501 -0.29 -38.59 -13.15
C ALA A 501 -0.38 -40.03 -12.61
N GLY A 502 -1.45 -40.75 -12.95
CA GLY A 502 -1.72 -42.11 -12.47
C GLY A 502 -2.50 -42.22 -11.15
N MET A 503 -2.77 -41.13 -10.41
CA MET A 503 -3.63 -41.20 -9.22
C MET A 503 -5.13 -41.25 -9.58
N ALA A 504 -5.84 -42.26 -9.09
CA ALA A 504 -7.29 -42.46 -9.28
C ALA A 504 -8.18 -41.51 -8.43
N ARG A 505 -7.77 -40.25 -8.25
CA ARG A 505 -8.46 -39.24 -7.44
C ARG A 505 -8.51 -37.91 -8.19
N ALA A 506 -9.68 -37.29 -8.29
CA ALA A 506 -9.82 -35.93 -8.80
C ALA A 506 -9.55 -34.86 -7.71
N ARG A 507 -9.04 -33.68 -8.11
CA ARG A 507 -8.98 -32.48 -7.26
C ARG A 507 -10.37 -32.17 -6.67
N ARG A 508 -10.42 -31.66 -5.43
CA ARG A 508 -11.66 -31.11 -4.85
C ARG A 508 -11.57 -29.59 -4.93
N ARG A 509 -12.50 -28.95 -5.66
CA ARG A 509 -12.61 -27.48 -5.68
C ARG A 509 -13.33 -27.02 -4.43
N ILE A 510 -12.77 -26.01 -3.75
CA ILE A 510 -13.32 -25.56 -2.47
C ILE A 510 -14.70 -24.93 -2.66
N GLY A 511 -14.94 -24.19 -3.75
CA GLY A 511 -16.28 -23.63 -4.03
C GLY A 511 -17.39 -24.69 -4.16
N ASP A 512 -17.06 -25.90 -4.61
CA ASP A 512 -18.02 -27.02 -4.70
C ASP A 512 -18.30 -27.61 -3.29
N VAL A 513 -17.29 -27.66 -2.42
CA VAL A 513 -17.42 -28.11 -1.01
C VAL A 513 -18.20 -27.08 -0.19
N VAL A 514 -17.89 -25.79 -0.32
CA VAL A 514 -18.57 -24.69 0.39
C VAL A 514 -20.08 -24.68 0.10
N ARG A 515 -20.48 -24.88 -1.16
CA ARG A 515 -21.91 -25.03 -1.53
C ARG A 515 -22.53 -26.29 -0.92
N ALA A 516 -21.81 -27.41 -0.90
CA ALA A 516 -22.30 -28.65 -0.30
C ALA A 516 -22.46 -28.57 1.24
N LEU A 517 -21.79 -27.63 1.91
CA LEU A 517 -21.99 -27.33 3.33
C LEU A 517 -23.22 -26.43 3.59
N GLY A 518 -23.81 -25.82 2.56
CA GLY A 518 -25.05 -25.03 2.66
C GLY A 518 -24.89 -23.50 2.55
N VAL A 519 -23.73 -22.98 2.11
CA VAL A 519 -23.59 -21.53 1.87
C VAL A 519 -24.29 -21.13 0.57
N GLU A 520 -25.12 -20.09 0.64
CA GLU A 520 -25.86 -19.53 -0.51
C GLU A 520 -24.98 -18.59 -1.37
N ASP A 521 -24.34 -17.58 -0.78
CA ASP A 521 -23.46 -16.65 -1.48
C ASP A 521 -22.03 -17.19 -1.60
N VAL A 522 -21.76 -17.91 -2.71
CA VAL A 522 -20.45 -18.52 -3.00
C VAL A 522 -19.91 -18.07 -4.36
N THR A 523 -18.97 -17.12 -4.34
CA THR A 523 -18.26 -16.66 -5.53
C THR A 523 -16.86 -17.27 -5.60
N ALA A 524 -16.58 -18.09 -6.62
CA ALA A 524 -15.22 -18.52 -6.95
C ALA A 524 -14.64 -17.64 -8.07
N VAL A 525 -13.40 -17.18 -7.94
CA VAL A 525 -12.73 -16.26 -8.87
C VAL A 525 -11.29 -16.72 -9.10
N ASP A 526 -10.84 -16.66 -10.35
CA ASP A 526 -9.42 -16.80 -10.70
C ASP A 526 -8.64 -15.62 -10.09
N ALA A 527 -7.78 -15.91 -9.12
CA ALA A 527 -7.01 -14.92 -8.38
C ALA A 527 -6.03 -14.13 -9.26
N SER A 528 -5.76 -14.57 -10.48
CA SER A 528 -5.02 -13.78 -11.47
C SER A 528 -5.84 -12.64 -12.07
N ARG A 529 -7.18 -12.65 -12.00
CA ARG A 529 -8.08 -11.70 -12.65
C ARG A 529 -8.55 -10.61 -11.68
N LEU A 530 -7.76 -9.54 -11.58
CA LEU A 530 -7.99 -8.46 -10.63
C LEU A 530 -9.36 -7.75 -10.79
N PRO A 531 -9.89 -7.46 -12.00
CA PRO A 531 -11.20 -6.83 -12.14
C PRO A 531 -12.35 -7.70 -11.60
N GLU A 532 -12.29 -9.02 -11.81
CA GLU A 532 -13.30 -9.96 -11.30
C GLU A 532 -13.24 -10.04 -9.76
N LEU A 533 -12.04 -10.05 -9.17
CA LEU A 533 -11.86 -9.97 -7.72
C LEU A 533 -12.46 -8.68 -7.13
N MET A 534 -12.20 -7.52 -7.75
CA MET A 534 -12.75 -6.22 -7.32
C MET A 534 -14.29 -6.22 -7.32
N GLN A 535 -14.91 -6.78 -8.35
CA GLN A 535 -16.37 -6.92 -8.43
C GLN A 535 -16.89 -7.87 -7.35
N ALA A 536 -16.25 -9.03 -7.16
CA ALA A 536 -16.64 -10.01 -6.15
C ALA A 536 -16.57 -9.44 -4.72
N PHE A 537 -15.48 -8.75 -4.36
CA PHE A 537 -15.38 -8.06 -3.07
C PHE A 537 -16.41 -6.93 -2.92
N THR A 538 -16.71 -6.19 -3.99
CA THR A 538 -17.72 -5.12 -3.95
C THR A 538 -19.11 -5.68 -3.66
N ARG A 539 -19.48 -6.83 -4.25
CA ARG A 539 -20.71 -7.55 -3.91
C ARG A 539 -20.71 -8.03 -2.46
N ALA A 540 -19.64 -8.70 -2.00
CA ALA A 540 -19.54 -9.21 -0.64
C ALA A 540 -19.63 -8.08 0.43
N ARG A 541 -19.05 -6.90 0.16
CA ARG A 541 -19.14 -5.72 1.03
C ARG A 541 -20.56 -5.15 1.12
N ALA A 542 -21.31 -5.17 0.02
CA ALA A 542 -22.68 -4.68 -0.04
C ALA A 542 -23.72 -5.68 0.48
N GLY A 543 -23.40 -6.98 0.43
CA GLY A 543 -24.25 -8.06 0.93
C GLY A 543 -24.33 -8.12 2.47
N GLN A 544 -25.36 -8.83 2.95
CA GLN A 544 -25.59 -9.15 4.36
C GLN A 544 -25.54 -10.67 4.55
N GLY A 545 -25.18 -11.13 5.75
CA GLY A 545 -25.05 -12.55 6.06
C GLY A 545 -23.72 -13.15 5.60
N LEU A 546 -23.66 -14.48 5.52
CA LEU A 546 -22.43 -15.20 5.22
C LEU A 546 -22.11 -15.19 3.71
N SER A 547 -21.06 -14.47 3.33
CA SER A 547 -20.50 -14.48 1.96
C SER A 547 -19.20 -15.27 1.94
N VAL A 548 -19.01 -16.19 0.98
CA VAL A 548 -17.75 -16.92 0.79
C VAL A 548 -17.15 -16.63 -0.58
N LEU A 549 -15.95 -16.06 -0.58
CA LEU A 549 -15.14 -15.80 -1.78
C LEU A 549 -13.99 -16.81 -1.83
N VAL A 550 -13.94 -17.63 -2.88
CA VAL A 550 -12.83 -18.57 -3.13
C VAL A 550 -11.93 -17.99 -4.22
N ALA A 551 -10.73 -17.55 -3.85
CA ALA A 551 -9.73 -17.02 -4.76
C ALA A 551 -8.80 -18.16 -5.21
N GLU A 552 -9.04 -18.72 -6.40
CA GLU A 552 -8.32 -19.87 -6.94
C GLU A 552 -7.12 -19.44 -7.79
N GLY A 553 -5.93 -20.02 -7.57
CA GLY A 553 -4.82 -19.88 -8.51
C GLY A 553 -3.49 -20.41 -7.97
N PRO A 554 -2.72 -21.19 -8.75
CA PRO A 554 -1.62 -22.00 -8.25
C PRO A 554 -0.50 -21.17 -7.61
N CYS A 555 0.11 -21.71 -6.53
CA CYS A 555 1.31 -21.14 -5.93
C CYS A 555 2.43 -20.96 -6.97
N ALA A 556 2.87 -19.71 -7.18
CA ALA A 556 3.82 -19.33 -8.22
C ALA A 556 5.15 -20.11 -8.12
N LEU A 557 5.68 -20.29 -6.91
CA LEU A 557 6.92 -21.04 -6.68
C LEU A 557 6.74 -22.55 -6.93
N ASN A 558 5.61 -23.13 -6.53
CA ASN A 558 5.33 -24.54 -6.79
C ASN A 558 5.20 -24.80 -8.31
N ALA A 559 4.50 -23.91 -9.02
CA ALA A 559 4.37 -23.96 -10.48
C ALA A 559 5.72 -23.77 -11.21
N GLN A 560 6.70 -23.09 -10.62
CA GLN A 560 8.06 -22.98 -11.18
C GLN A 560 8.92 -24.24 -10.97
N ARG A 561 8.61 -25.07 -9.96
CA ARG A 561 9.31 -26.35 -9.72
C ARG A 561 8.88 -27.47 -10.69
N GLN A 562 7.81 -27.27 -11.46
CA GLN A 562 7.31 -28.27 -12.40
C GLN A 562 8.10 -28.23 -13.73
N PRO A 563 8.55 -29.38 -14.26
CA PRO A 563 9.52 -29.43 -15.36
C PRO A 563 8.98 -28.99 -16.73
N GLU A 564 7.67 -28.89 -16.91
CA GLU A 564 7.02 -28.68 -18.22
C GLU A 564 6.56 -27.23 -18.48
N ARG A 565 6.84 -26.29 -17.57
CA ARG A 565 6.30 -24.93 -17.71
C ARG A 565 7.06 -24.11 -18.77
N PRO A 566 6.38 -23.55 -19.81
CA PRO A 566 7.03 -22.67 -20.77
C PRO A 566 7.58 -21.43 -20.05
N ARG A 567 8.80 -21.02 -20.41
CA ARG A 567 9.39 -19.76 -19.96
C ARG A 567 8.67 -18.59 -20.64
N LEU A 568 7.59 -18.13 -20.00
CA LEU A 568 6.92 -16.90 -20.37
C LEU A 568 7.92 -15.73 -20.34
N SER A 569 7.75 -14.80 -21.28
CA SER A 569 8.50 -13.54 -21.28
C SER A 569 8.30 -12.78 -19.95
N PRO A 570 9.34 -12.20 -19.32
CA PRO A 570 9.16 -11.32 -18.18
C PRO A 570 8.23 -10.15 -18.49
N ALA A 571 7.55 -9.64 -17.47
CA ALA A 571 6.94 -8.32 -17.57
C ALA A 571 8.05 -7.27 -17.73
N HIS A 572 7.78 -6.22 -18.51
CA HIS A 572 8.65 -5.05 -18.60
C HIS A 572 7.80 -3.79 -18.47
N ILE A 573 8.42 -2.72 -17.98
CA ILE A 573 7.83 -1.39 -17.97
C ILE A 573 8.28 -0.69 -19.25
N ASP A 574 7.33 -0.36 -20.13
CA ASP A 574 7.55 0.50 -21.30
C ASP A 574 7.70 1.95 -20.81
N PRO A 575 8.89 2.58 -20.89
CA PRO A 575 9.08 3.94 -20.39
C PRO A 575 8.30 4.99 -21.18
N GLY A 576 7.94 4.70 -22.44
CA GLY A 576 7.12 5.55 -23.31
C GLY A 576 5.62 5.48 -23.00
N ARG A 577 5.19 4.52 -22.16
CA ARG A 577 3.87 4.45 -21.52
C ARG A 577 3.94 4.73 -20.00
N CYS A 578 5.10 4.53 -19.38
CA CYS A 578 5.30 4.70 -17.93
C CYS A 578 5.56 6.15 -17.56
N HIS A 579 4.53 6.98 -17.68
CA HIS A 579 4.56 8.35 -17.21
C HIS A 579 4.36 8.38 -15.69
N THR A 580 5.41 8.04 -14.92
CA THR A 580 5.40 8.03 -13.44
C THR A 580 4.74 9.28 -12.91
N CYS A 581 5.10 10.45 -13.46
CA CYS A 581 4.40 11.70 -13.23
C CYS A 581 4.03 12.50 -14.48
N GLY A 582 4.49 12.15 -15.70
CA GLY A 582 4.18 12.77 -17.02
C GLY A 582 4.49 14.26 -17.21
N MET A 583 4.55 15.02 -16.12
CA MET A 583 4.68 16.46 -16.04
C MET A 583 6.15 16.87 -15.88
N LYS A 584 7.05 15.96 -15.46
CA LYS A 584 8.51 16.20 -15.39
C LYS A 584 9.10 16.45 -16.77
N GLU A 585 8.67 15.70 -17.78
CA GLU A 585 9.08 15.86 -19.18
C GLU A 585 8.52 17.15 -19.81
N ALA A 586 7.46 17.73 -19.23
CA ALA A 586 6.86 19.00 -19.64
C ALA A 586 7.26 20.22 -18.76
N GLY A 587 8.19 20.07 -17.80
CA GLY A 587 8.57 21.15 -16.87
C GLY A 587 7.54 21.49 -15.77
N LEU A 588 6.44 20.73 -15.70
CA LEU A 588 5.25 21.02 -14.89
C LEU A 588 5.09 20.13 -13.64
N HIS A 589 6.09 19.33 -13.25
CA HIS A 589 5.99 18.41 -12.10
C HIS A 589 5.55 19.10 -10.81
N CYS A 590 4.68 18.44 -10.02
CA CYS A 590 4.14 18.98 -8.79
C CYS A 590 4.85 18.54 -7.50
N GLY A 591 5.71 17.52 -7.53
CA GLY A 591 6.42 17.01 -6.34
C GLY A 591 5.57 16.21 -5.34
N LEU A 592 4.25 16.18 -5.49
CA LEU A 592 3.32 15.58 -4.53
C LEU A 592 3.16 14.06 -4.72
N GLN A 593 4.01 13.25 -4.06
CA GLN A 593 3.91 11.77 -4.04
C GLN A 593 2.55 11.31 -3.51
N PRO A 594 1.72 10.56 -4.27
CA PRO A 594 0.32 10.29 -3.95
C PRO A 594 0.18 9.51 -2.63
N THR A 595 -0.92 9.73 -1.92
CA THR A 595 -1.27 8.90 -0.76
C THR A 595 -1.82 7.55 -1.22
N GLN A 596 -1.68 6.52 -0.37
CA GLN A 596 -2.22 5.20 -0.70
C GLN A 596 -3.74 5.19 -0.88
N ALA A 597 -4.48 6.06 -0.18
CA ALA A 597 -5.92 6.22 -0.37
C ALA A 597 -6.22 6.75 -1.78
N SER A 598 -5.53 7.79 -2.24
CA SER A 598 -5.64 8.25 -3.63
C SER A 598 -5.24 7.16 -4.63
N GLN A 599 -4.13 6.42 -4.41
CA GLN A 599 -3.71 5.30 -5.28
C GLN A 599 -4.78 4.20 -5.43
N ARG A 600 -5.44 3.80 -4.33
CA ARG A 600 -6.55 2.82 -4.35
C ARG A 600 -7.75 3.35 -5.12
N ARG A 601 -8.12 4.63 -4.95
CA ARG A 601 -9.19 5.29 -5.72
C ARG A 601 -8.85 5.36 -7.22
N LEU A 602 -7.60 5.69 -7.58
CA LEU A 602 -7.13 5.72 -8.97
C LEU A 602 -7.31 4.37 -9.66
N ALA A 603 -6.92 3.27 -9.01
CA ALA A 603 -7.08 1.92 -9.54
C ALA A 603 -8.55 1.53 -9.72
N ALA A 604 -9.40 1.79 -8.71
CA ALA A 604 -10.82 1.44 -8.75
C ALA A 604 -11.64 2.22 -9.81
N GLN A 605 -11.27 3.47 -10.11
CA GLN A 605 -11.92 4.25 -11.17
C GLN A 605 -11.46 3.83 -12.56
N ARG A 606 -10.17 3.50 -12.74
CA ARG A 606 -9.68 3.00 -14.03
C ARG A 606 -10.19 1.61 -14.38
N ALA A 607 -10.49 0.77 -13.39
CA ALA A 607 -11.21 -0.48 -13.60
C ALA A 607 -12.64 -0.30 -14.19
N GLN A 608 -13.19 0.91 -14.19
CA GLN A 608 -14.48 1.23 -14.83
C GLN A 608 -14.32 1.76 -16.26
N LEU A 609 -13.09 2.03 -16.73
CA LEU A 609 -12.79 2.44 -18.11
C LEU A 609 -12.82 1.30 -19.13
N THR A 610 -13.07 0.05 -18.70
CA THR A 610 -13.06 -1.17 -19.53
C THR A 610 -13.83 -1.09 -20.87
N PRO A 611 -14.88 -0.26 -21.06
CA PRO A 611 -15.52 -0.08 -22.37
C PRO A 611 -14.72 0.70 -23.43
N LEU A 612 -13.67 1.44 -23.06
CA LEU A 612 -12.86 2.26 -24.00
C LEU A 612 -11.65 1.49 -24.51
N ALA A 613 -11.28 1.70 -25.77
CA ALA A 613 -10.04 1.15 -26.28
C ALA A 613 -8.84 1.92 -25.70
N ALA A 614 -7.78 1.22 -25.28
CA ALA A 614 -6.58 1.85 -24.73
C ALA A 614 -5.92 2.88 -25.66
N SER A 615 -6.16 2.79 -26.98
CA SER A 615 -5.74 3.74 -28.01
C SER A 615 -6.49 5.07 -27.99
N GLU A 616 -7.62 5.17 -27.30
CA GLU A 616 -8.48 6.36 -27.24
C GLU A 616 -8.17 7.25 -26.02
N LEU A 617 -7.37 6.75 -25.06
CA LEU A 617 -7.01 7.49 -23.85
C LEU A 617 -5.77 8.39 -24.11
N PRO A 618 -5.85 9.70 -23.79
CA PRO A 618 -4.74 10.62 -24.00
C PRO A 618 -3.58 10.37 -23.03
N ARG A 619 -2.34 10.57 -23.51
CA ARG A 619 -1.10 10.32 -22.73
C ARG A 619 -1.00 11.15 -21.45
N THR A 620 -1.62 12.31 -21.42
CA THR A 620 -1.77 13.15 -20.23
C THR A 620 -3.24 13.52 -20.06
N SER A 621 -3.66 13.91 -18.85
CA SER A 621 -5.04 14.31 -18.63
C SER A 621 -5.33 15.59 -19.43
N PRO A 622 -6.28 15.59 -20.38
CA PRO A 622 -6.44 16.71 -21.33
C PRO A 622 -6.78 18.00 -20.59
N CYS A 623 -7.59 17.89 -19.53
CA CYS A 623 -7.92 18.99 -18.64
C CYS A 623 -6.71 19.71 -18.01
N SER A 624 -5.61 19.01 -17.72
CA SER A 624 -4.38 19.63 -17.18
C SER A 624 -3.47 20.20 -18.27
N VAL A 625 -3.57 19.69 -19.50
CA VAL A 625 -2.84 20.22 -20.68
C VAL A 625 -3.46 21.56 -21.10
N GLU A 626 -4.78 21.63 -21.20
CA GLU A 626 -5.52 22.85 -21.55
C GLU A 626 -5.59 23.88 -20.41
N CYS A 627 -5.15 23.54 -19.20
CA CYS A 627 -5.04 24.50 -18.12
C CYS A 627 -3.84 25.43 -18.37
N PRO A 628 -4.01 26.76 -18.60
CA PRO A 628 -2.87 27.63 -18.91
C PRO A 628 -1.81 27.70 -17.80
N LEU A 629 -2.20 27.35 -16.57
CA LEU A 629 -1.33 27.29 -15.39
C LEU A 629 -0.66 25.92 -15.19
N GLY A 630 -1.01 24.89 -15.97
CA GLY A 630 -0.50 23.53 -15.80
C GLY A 630 -0.89 22.87 -14.47
N ILE A 631 -2.06 23.21 -13.91
CA ILE A 631 -2.55 22.61 -12.65
C ILE A 631 -2.79 21.11 -12.86
N CYS A 632 -2.26 20.26 -11.96
CA CYS A 632 -2.50 18.82 -11.99
C CYS A 632 -3.91 18.50 -11.45
N ILE A 633 -4.90 18.54 -12.34
CA ILE A 633 -6.31 18.32 -11.99
C ILE A 633 -6.57 16.91 -11.46
N PRO A 634 -6.03 15.81 -12.04
CA PRO A 634 -6.18 14.47 -11.48
C PRO A 634 -5.68 14.36 -10.03
N ALA A 635 -4.63 15.10 -9.65
CA ALA A 635 -4.08 15.03 -8.30
C ALA A 635 -5.04 15.63 -7.25
N TYR A 636 -5.57 16.83 -7.48
CA TYR A 636 -6.48 17.43 -6.49
C TYR A 636 -7.88 16.80 -6.51
N VAL A 637 -8.38 16.41 -7.68
CA VAL A 637 -9.67 15.71 -7.78
C VAL A 637 -9.58 14.32 -7.13
N GLY A 638 -8.48 13.59 -7.36
CA GLY A 638 -8.19 12.32 -6.68
C GLY A 638 -8.05 12.46 -5.16
N ALA A 639 -7.43 13.55 -4.69
CA ALA A 639 -7.33 13.85 -3.26
C ALA A 639 -8.69 14.22 -2.64
N ILE A 640 -9.56 14.99 -3.31
CA ILE A 640 -10.95 15.21 -2.86
C ILE A 640 -11.70 13.87 -2.76
N ALA A 641 -11.64 13.02 -3.78
CA ALA A 641 -12.27 11.69 -3.79
C ALA A 641 -11.70 10.70 -2.74
N ALA A 642 -10.51 10.99 -2.22
CA ALA A 642 -9.87 10.28 -1.10
C ALA A 642 -10.19 10.89 0.28
N GLY A 643 -10.81 12.07 0.34
CA GLY A 643 -11.09 12.78 1.59
C GLY A 643 -9.92 13.63 2.13
N GLU A 644 -9.02 14.07 1.25
CA GLU A 644 -7.76 14.77 1.60
C GLU A 644 -7.75 16.23 1.10
N PRO A 645 -8.58 17.13 1.67
CA PRO A 645 -8.76 18.49 1.14
C PRO A 645 -7.51 19.37 1.20
N GLU A 646 -6.70 19.28 2.27
CA GLU A 646 -5.46 20.07 2.42
C GLU A 646 -4.48 19.77 1.28
N ARG A 647 -4.33 18.48 0.97
CA ARG A 647 -3.48 17.97 -0.09
C ARG A 647 -4.00 18.36 -1.47
N ALA A 648 -5.33 18.32 -1.64
CA ALA A 648 -5.97 18.80 -2.86
C ALA A 648 -5.73 20.31 -3.06
N LEU A 649 -5.86 21.12 -2.00
CA LEU A 649 -5.56 22.54 -2.06
C LEU A 649 -4.08 22.79 -2.40
N ALA A 650 -3.14 22.06 -1.78
CA ALA A 650 -1.71 22.16 -2.11
C ALA A 650 -1.41 21.89 -3.60
N ALA A 651 -2.11 20.93 -4.22
CA ALA A 651 -1.98 20.63 -5.65
C ALA A 651 -2.54 21.75 -6.57
N VAL A 652 -3.56 22.49 -6.12
CA VAL A 652 -4.08 23.69 -6.82
C VAL A 652 -3.15 24.88 -6.61
N THR A 653 -2.83 25.19 -5.35
CA THR A 653 -2.04 26.38 -5.00
C THR A 653 -0.65 26.31 -5.58
N LEU A 654 -0.02 25.14 -5.74
CA LEU A 654 1.33 25.04 -6.32
C LEU A 654 1.50 25.83 -7.64
N ARG A 655 0.49 25.87 -8.51
CA ARG A 655 0.53 26.58 -9.80
C ARG A 655 -0.38 27.81 -9.89
N ALA A 656 -1.48 27.85 -9.12
CA ALA A 656 -2.35 29.02 -9.09
C ALA A 656 -1.87 30.03 -8.03
N ALA A 657 -1.36 31.18 -8.45
CA ALA A 657 -1.01 32.29 -7.56
C ALA A 657 -2.25 32.92 -6.90
N LEU A 658 -3.36 33.00 -7.65
CA LEU A 658 -4.65 33.50 -7.18
C LEU A 658 -5.70 32.37 -7.30
N PRO A 659 -5.66 31.35 -6.41
CA PRO A 659 -6.49 30.14 -6.52
C PRO A 659 -7.98 30.42 -6.31
N SER A 660 -8.33 31.33 -5.40
CA SER A 660 -9.69 31.71 -5.07
C SER A 660 -10.30 32.56 -6.19
N VAL A 661 -9.53 33.52 -6.73
CA VAL A 661 -9.87 34.24 -7.98
C VAL A 661 -10.12 33.25 -9.13
N CYS A 662 -9.24 32.25 -9.28
CA CYS A 662 -9.40 31.19 -10.27
C CYS A 662 -10.65 30.32 -10.04
N SER A 663 -11.30 30.36 -8.88
CA SER A 663 -12.54 29.63 -8.61
C SER A 663 -13.78 30.38 -9.10
N HIS A 664 -13.76 31.72 -9.11
CA HIS A 664 -14.89 32.54 -9.59
C HIS A 664 -14.84 32.83 -11.09
N ILE A 665 -13.71 33.36 -11.59
CA ILE A 665 -13.62 34.00 -12.91
C ILE A 665 -12.76 33.22 -13.93
N CYS A 666 -12.45 31.96 -13.66
CA CYS A 666 -11.80 31.10 -14.65
C CYS A 666 -12.78 30.68 -15.74
N HIS A 667 -12.30 30.72 -16.99
CA HIS A 667 -13.03 30.31 -18.19
C HIS A 667 -13.12 28.78 -18.41
N ARG A 668 -12.56 27.98 -17.48
CA ARG A 668 -12.74 26.51 -17.40
C ARG A 668 -12.41 25.69 -18.66
N PRO A 669 -11.28 25.94 -19.36
CA PRO A 669 -10.94 25.20 -20.59
C PRO A 669 -10.72 23.70 -20.33
N CYS A 670 -10.44 23.37 -19.06
CA CYS A 670 -10.29 22.03 -18.53
C CYS A 670 -11.61 21.23 -18.42
N GLU A 671 -12.77 21.89 -18.42
CA GLU A 671 -14.09 21.26 -18.44
C GLU A 671 -14.52 20.95 -19.89
N ASP A 672 -14.19 21.83 -20.84
CA ASP A 672 -14.48 21.67 -22.28
C ASP A 672 -13.88 20.39 -22.87
N VAL A 673 -12.61 20.10 -22.54
CA VAL A 673 -11.89 18.89 -22.99
C VAL A 673 -12.04 17.68 -22.06
N CYS A 674 -13.04 17.68 -21.16
CA CYS A 674 -13.27 16.55 -20.27
C CYS A 674 -13.75 15.32 -21.08
N VAL A 675 -13.08 14.17 -20.95
CA VAL A 675 -13.50 12.95 -21.68
C VAL A 675 -14.91 12.48 -21.33
N ARG A 676 -15.46 12.89 -20.17
CA ARG A 676 -16.86 12.57 -19.82
C ARG A 676 -17.87 13.24 -20.74
N THR A 677 -17.52 14.33 -21.42
CA THR A 677 -18.41 15.07 -22.35
C THR A 677 -18.94 14.18 -23.49
N GLY A 678 -18.21 13.13 -23.87
CA GLY A 678 -18.69 12.13 -24.84
C GLY A 678 -19.75 11.15 -24.30
N TRP A 679 -19.99 11.13 -22.98
CA TRP A 679 -20.88 10.19 -22.29
C TRP A 679 -22.00 10.89 -21.52
N GLU A 680 -21.68 11.96 -20.78
CA GLU A 680 -22.58 12.77 -19.97
C GLU A 680 -21.98 14.16 -19.71
N ARG A 681 -22.44 14.92 -18.70
CA ARG A 681 -21.84 16.22 -18.36
C ARG A 681 -20.39 16.08 -17.88
N PRO A 682 -19.51 17.08 -18.12
CA PRO A 682 -18.14 17.08 -17.59
C PRO A 682 -18.10 17.00 -16.05
N VAL A 683 -16.91 16.70 -15.52
CA VAL A 683 -16.62 16.87 -14.09
C VAL A 683 -16.53 18.37 -13.81
N GLY A 684 -17.19 18.86 -12.75
CA GLY A 684 -17.14 20.25 -12.30
C GLY A 684 -15.80 20.61 -11.64
N VAL A 685 -14.71 20.52 -12.41
CA VAL A 685 -13.33 20.82 -12.02
C VAL A 685 -13.23 22.15 -11.28
N ASN A 686 -13.90 23.20 -11.77
CA ASN A 686 -13.88 24.51 -11.15
C ASN A 686 -14.75 24.60 -9.88
N ALA A 687 -15.85 23.84 -9.80
CA ALA A 687 -16.66 23.74 -8.58
C ALA A 687 -15.93 22.97 -7.46
N LEU A 688 -15.16 21.95 -7.82
CA LEU A 688 -14.26 21.25 -6.90
C LEU A 688 -13.13 22.17 -6.40
N LYS A 689 -12.58 23.04 -7.27
CA LYS A 689 -11.65 24.09 -6.85
C LYS A 689 -12.30 25.10 -5.90
N ARG A 690 -13.54 25.52 -6.20
CA ARG A 690 -14.34 26.45 -5.37
C ARG A 690 -14.55 25.92 -3.96
N TYR A 691 -14.90 24.63 -3.83
CA TYR A 691 -14.98 23.93 -2.55
C TYR A 691 -13.67 24.07 -1.75
N LEU A 692 -12.51 23.76 -2.36
CA LEU A 692 -11.21 23.84 -1.68
C LEU A 692 -10.83 25.25 -1.21
N THR A 693 -11.15 26.29 -1.99
CA THR A 693 -10.80 27.68 -1.68
C THR A 693 -11.71 28.35 -0.65
N GLU A 694 -12.87 27.75 -0.36
CA GLU A 694 -13.81 28.19 0.68
C GLU A 694 -13.70 27.36 1.96
N LEU A 695 -12.74 26.43 2.06
CA LEU A 695 -12.38 25.82 3.33
C LEU A 695 -11.60 26.83 4.20
N GLU A 696 -11.92 26.87 5.49
CA GLU A 696 -11.13 27.62 6.48
C GLU A 696 -9.75 26.95 6.64
N MET A 697 -8.77 27.51 5.94
CA MET A 697 -7.38 27.05 5.94
C MET A 697 -6.48 28.12 6.55
N PRO A 698 -5.46 27.75 7.35
CA PRO A 698 -4.55 28.72 7.93
C PRO A 698 -3.80 29.47 6.83
N ALA A 699 -3.78 30.81 6.94
CA ALA A 699 -3.00 31.65 6.04
C ALA A 699 -1.51 31.29 6.11
N PRO A 700 -0.75 31.36 5.00
CA PRO A 700 0.68 31.14 5.01
C PRO A 700 1.35 32.14 5.95
N ALA A 701 2.17 31.63 6.87
CA ALA A 701 2.91 32.47 7.81
C ALA A 701 3.80 33.47 7.06
N PRO A 702 3.83 34.76 7.47
CA PRO A 702 4.70 35.77 6.85
C PRO A 702 6.17 35.33 6.81
N ARG A 703 6.78 35.43 5.63
CA ARG A 703 8.21 35.16 5.40
C ARG A 703 8.96 36.44 5.11
N ALA A 704 10.22 36.50 5.54
CA ALA A 704 11.14 37.52 5.06
C ALA A 704 11.40 37.33 3.55
N ALA A 705 11.71 38.42 2.85
CA ALA A 705 12.21 38.35 1.49
C ALA A 705 13.51 37.50 1.44
N PRO A 706 13.72 36.65 0.42
CA PRO A 706 14.98 35.93 0.25
C PRO A 706 16.17 36.88 0.04
N ASP A 707 17.37 36.50 0.48
CA ASP A 707 18.62 37.26 0.27
C ASP A 707 19.20 37.13 -1.16
N GLY A 708 18.43 36.59 -2.12
CA GLY A 708 18.85 36.40 -3.50
C GLY A 708 18.78 37.67 -4.37
N PRO A 709 19.07 37.55 -5.67
CA PRO A 709 19.16 38.72 -6.55
C PRO A 709 17.83 39.52 -6.60
N PRO A 710 17.89 40.86 -6.49
CA PRO A 710 16.68 41.68 -6.50
C PRO A 710 16.11 41.81 -7.92
N VAL A 711 14.80 41.62 -8.05
CA VAL A 711 14.06 41.72 -9.32
C VAL A 711 12.94 42.77 -9.18
N ALA A 712 12.88 43.71 -10.12
CA ALA A 712 11.79 44.68 -10.17
C ALA A 712 10.62 44.15 -11.00
N ILE A 713 9.41 44.27 -10.49
CA ILE A 713 8.18 43.93 -11.21
C ILE A 713 7.31 45.18 -11.25
N VAL A 714 7.06 45.73 -12.44
CA VAL A 714 6.26 46.95 -12.62
C VAL A 714 4.85 46.56 -13.04
N GLY A 715 3.89 46.74 -12.13
CA GLY A 715 2.50 46.29 -12.22
C GLY A 715 2.21 45.12 -11.28
N ALA A 716 1.32 45.33 -10.31
CA ALA A 716 0.90 44.33 -9.34
C ALA A 716 -0.43 43.64 -9.73
N GLY A 717 -0.68 43.48 -11.03
CA GLY A 717 -1.78 42.69 -11.58
C GLY A 717 -1.50 41.17 -11.54
N PRO A 718 -2.38 40.35 -12.14
CA PRO A 718 -2.29 38.88 -12.09
C PRO A 718 -0.95 38.32 -12.56
N ALA A 719 -0.40 38.87 -13.66
CA ALA A 719 0.89 38.47 -14.18
C ALA A 719 2.04 38.80 -13.22
N GLY A 720 2.06 40.01 -12.65
CA GLY A 720 3.09 40.45 -11.70
C GLY A 720 3.05 39.65 -10.40
N LEU A 721 1.86 39.38 -9.85
CA LEU A 721 1.68 38.57 -8.64
C LEU A 721 2.11 37.11 -8.86
N ALA A 722 1.79 36.52 -10.01
CA ALA A 722 2.24 35.17 -10.35
C ALA A 722 3.76 35.09 -10.55
N ALA A 723 4.36 36.09 -11.22
CA ALA A 723 5.80 36.18 -11.39
C ALA A 723 6.53 36.37 -10.05
N ALA A 724 6.04 37.28 -9.18
CA ALA A 724 6.61 37.51 -7.85
C ALA A 724 6.64 36.21 -7.03
N ARG A 725 5.55 35.45 -7.05
CA ARG A 725 5.48 34.18 -6.33
C ARG A 725 6.44 33.11 -6.88
N GLU A 726 6.54 32.97 -8.20
CA GLU A 726 7.47 32.03 -8.83
C GLU A 726 8.95 32.42 -8.55
N LEU A 727 9.26 33.72 -8.55
CA LEU A 727 10.59 34.25 -8.21
C LEU A 727 10.94 34.01 -6.72
N LEU A 728 9.99 34.22 -5.80
CA LEU A 728 10.17 33.86 -4.38
C LEU A 728 10.45 32.37 -4.18
N ALA A 729 9.72 31.50 -4.89
CA ALA A 729 9.93 30.05 -4.83
C ALA A 729 11.32 29.61 -5.35
N ARG A 730 11.97 30.45 -6.17
CA ARG A 730 13.33 30.29 -6.68
C ARG A 730 14.40 31.01 -5.86
N GLY A 731 14.01 31.72 -4.79
CA GLY A 731 14.93 32.41 -3.89
C GLY A 731 15.35 33.82 -4.33
N TYR A 732 14.67 34.43 -5.31
CA TYR A 732 14.89 35.84 -5.67
C TYR A 732 14.12 36.80 -4.75
N ALA A 733 14.51 38.08 -4.76
CA ALA A 733 13.86 39.15 -3.99
C ALA A 733 13.01 40.07 -4.89
N PRO A 734 11.75 39.73 -5.22
CA PRO A 734 10.90 40.56 -6.06
C PRO A 734 10.34 41.78 -5.31
N THR A 735 10.40 42.94 -5.96
CA THR A 735 9.70 44.17 -5.55
C THR A 735 8.66 44.56 -6.59
N LEU A 736 7.40 44.59 -6.18
CA LEU A 736 6.23 44.97 -6.97
C LEU A 736 6.00 46.49 -6.88
N PHE A 737 6.24 47.22 -7.96
CA PHE A 737 5.91 48.64 -8.10
C PHE A 737 4.54 48.79 -8.77
N GLU A 738 3.59 49.42 -8.09
CA GLU A 738 2.23 49.62 -8.58
C GLU A 738 1.88 51.10 -8.63
N ALA A 739 1.33 51.57 -9.75
CA ALA A 739 0.98 52.97 -9.96
C ALA A 739 -0.17 53.43 -9.07
N ARG A 740 -1.03 52.50 -8.64
CA ARG A 740 -2.17 52.72 -7.74
C ARG A 740 -1.87 52.28 -6.30
N GLU A 741 -2.81 52.53 -5.39
CA GLU A 741 -2.66 52.23 -3.96
C GLU A 741 -2.54 50.72 -3.65
N ARG A 742 -3.18 49.84 -4.43
CA ARG A 742 -3.38 48.43 -4.09
C ARG A 742 -2.99 47.49 -5.22
N ALA A 743 -2.50 46.31 -4.85
CA ALA A 743 -2.28 45.20 -5.75
C ALA A 743 -3.60 44.55 -6.21
N GLY A 744 -3.53 43.80 -7.32
CA GLY A 744 -4.66 43.15 -7.99
C GLY A 744 -4.86 43.65 -9.43
N GLY A 745 -4.42 44.88 -9.74
CA GLY A 745 -4.57 45.48 -11.08
C GLY A 745 -6.04 45.52 -11.52
N MET A 746 -6.32 45.11 -12.76
CA MET A 746 -7.71 45.06 -13.28
C MET A 746 -8.66 44.19 -12.45
N LEU A 747 -8.16 43.26 -11.62
CA LEU A 747 -9.03 42.52 -10.70
C LEU A 747 -9.59 43.40 -9.58
N GLU A 748 -8.82 44.35 -9.02
CA GLU A 748 -9.28 45.28 -7.97
C GLU A 748 -10.01 46.49 -8.59
N TYR A 749 -9.67 46.88 -9.81
CA TYR A 749 -10.10 48.16 -10.42
C TYR A 749 -11.06 48.06 -11.62
N ALA A 750 -11.39 46.86 -12.12
CA ALA A 750 -12.28 46.74 -13.29
C ALA A 750 -13.23 45.52 -13.26
N ILE A 751 -12.87 44.40 -12.64
CA ILE A 751 -13.82 43.27 -12.47
C ILE A 751 -14.85 43.63 -11.40
N PRO A 752 -16.18 43.55 -11.65
CA PRO A 752 -17.21 43.88 -10.66
C PRO A 752 -17.27 42.91 -9.47
N ASP A 753 -17.65 43.42 -8.30
CA ASP A 753 -17.79 42.67 -7.03
C ASP A 753 -18.71 41.44 -7.15
N TYR A 754 -19.73 41.49 -8.01
CA TYR A 754 -20.65 40.35 -8.24
C TYR A 754 -20.02 39.20 -9.05
N ARG A 755 -18.90 39.43 -9.74
CA ARG A 755 -18.10 38.39 -10.40
C ARG A 755 -16.93 37.95 -9.52
N LEU A 756 -16.30 38.88 -8.81
CA LEU A 756 -15.16 38.64 -7.95
C LEU A 756 -15.27 39.52 -6.69
N PRO A 757 -15.71 38.96 -5.56
CA PRO A 757 -15.79 39.71 -4.31
C PRO A 757 -14.40 40.18 -3.86
N ARG A 758 -14.31 41.40 -3.32
CA ARG A 758 -13.04 42.08 -3.02
C ARG A 758 -12.25 41.37 -1.94
N GLU A 759 -12.93 40.80 -0.95
CA GLU A 759 -12.37 40.00 0.11
C GLU A 759 -11.72 38.72 -0.40
N VAL A 760 -12.23 38.13 -1.49
CA VAL A 760 -11.63 36.93 -2.11
C VAL A 760 -10.34 37.29 -2.85
N LEU A 761 -10.36 38.40 -3.61
CA LEU A 761 -9.17 38.92 -4.27
C LEU A 761 -8.08 39.30 -3.24
N ARG A 762 -8.44 40.04 -2.19
CA ARG A 762 -7.49 40.49 -1.16
C ARG A 762 -6.85 39.32 -0.43
N ARG A 763 -7.63 38.29 -0.07
CA ARG A 763 -7.12 37.03 0.52
C ARG A 763 -6.01 36.41 -0.34
N ASP A 764 -6.24 36.26 -1.64
CA ASP A 764 -5.25 35.70 -2.57
C ASP A 764 -4.01 36.61 -2.73
N VAL A 765 -4.20 37.93 -2.80
CA VAL A 765 -3.10 38.92 -2.88
C VAL A 765 -2.25 38.92 -1.62
N GLU A 766 -2.87 38.97 -0.45
CA GLU A 766 -2.22 38.92 0.87
C GLU A 766 -1.43 37.62 1.03
N ASN A 767 -1.99 36.48 0.60
CA ASN A 767 -1.29 35.19 0.59
C ASN A 767 -0.03 35.19 -0.29
N VAL A 768 0.00 35.94 -1.39
CA VAL A 768 1.21 36.11 -2.23
C VAL A 768 2.22 37.04 -1.57
N LEU A 769 1.78 38.19 -1.03
CA LEU A 769 2.69 39.15 -0.39
C LEU A 769 3.32 38.58 0.89
N ALA A 770 2.55 37.81 1.69
CA ALA A 770 3.03 37.13 2.89
C ALA A 770 4.16 36.11 2.61
N GLN A 771 4.37 35.67 1.36
CA GLN A 771 5.51 34.82 1.00
C GLN A 771 6.85 35.58 0.90
N GLY A 772 6.85 36.91 1.09
CA GLY A 772 8.05 37.75 1.17
C GLY A 772 8.24 38.75 0.02
N ALA A 773 7.21 38.98 -0.81
CA ALA A 773 7.28 39.96 -1.90
C ALA A 773 7.09 41.38 -1.36
N VAL A 774 7.99 42.30 -1.70
CA VAL A 774 7.88 43.71 -1.30
C VAL A 774 6.88 44.41 -2.21
N PHE A 775 5.85 45.05 -1.64
CA PHE A 775 4.88 45.85 -2.38
C PHE A 775 5.09 47.36 -2.19
N ALA A 776 5.18 48.10 -3.29
CA ALA A 776 5.37 49.54 -3.34
C ALA A 776 4.28 50.19 -4.21
N GLY A 777 3.12 50.45 -3.59
CA GLY A 777 2.00 51.16 -4.23
C GLY A 777 2.24 52.67 -4.38
N ASN A 778 1.43 53.30 -5.23
CA ASN A 778 1.53 54.71 -5.65
C ASN A 778 2.87 55.09 -6.34
N GLN A 779 3.51 54.13 -7.00
CA GLN A 779 4.80 54.27 -7.70
C GLN A 779 4.60 53.99 -9.21
N ARG A 780 4.51 55.05 -10.03
CA ARG A 780 4.29 54.99 -11.49
C ARG A 780 5.60 55.20 -12.26
N LEU A 781 5.92 54.23 -13.13
CA LEU A 781 7.00 54.33 -14.11
C LEU A 781 6.86 55.61 -14.95
N GLY A 782 7.96 56.32 -15.17
CA GLY A 782 8.02 57.59 -15.90
C GLY A 782 7.60 58.83 -15.11
N ARG A 783 6.95 58.68 -13.95
CA ARG A 783 6.67 59.79 -13.02
C ARG A 783 7.58 59.76 -11.81
N ASP A 784 7.63 58.61 -11.13
CA ASP A 784 8.29 58.46 -9.83
C ASP A 784 9.66 57.75 -9.95
N PHE A 785 9.85 56.95 -11.00
CA PHE A 785 11.11 56.29 -11.33
C PHE A 785 11.18 55.95 -12.83
N THR A 786 12.40 55.78 -13.36
CA THR A 786 12.69 55.28 -14.71
C THR A 786 13.25 53.85 -14.68
N LEU A 787 13.39 53.20 -15.84
CA LEU A 787 14.08 51.91 -15.94
C LEU A 787 15.55 52.00 -15.45
N ASP A 788 16.22 53.12 -15.71
CA ASP A 788 17.59 53.35 -15.25
C ASP A 788 17.69 53.62 -13.75
N ASP A 789 16.64 54.15 -13.11
CA ASP A 789 16.59 54.24 -11.64
C ASP A 789 16.52 52.86 -11.00
N LEU A 790 15.77 51.92 -11.61
CA LEU A 790 15.74 50.54 -11.13
C LEU A 790 17.12 49.87 -11.26
N ARG A 791 17.81 50.06 -12.40
CA ARG A 791 19.20 49.60 -12.59
C ARG A 791 20.14 50.19 -11.53
N ARG A 792 20.09 51.51 -11.29
CA ARG A 792 20.88 52.20 -10.25
C ARG A 792 20.57 51.72 -8.83
N ARG A 793 19.33 51.29 -8.56
CA ARG A 793 18.89 50.68 -7.28
C ARG A 793 19.33 49.21 -7.13
N GLY A 794 20.09 48.67 -8.08
CA GLY A 794 20.69 47.34 -8.01
C GLY A 794 19.81 46.19 -8.52
N PHE A 795 18.62 46.48 -9.04
CA PHE A 795 17.75 45.45 -9.64
C PHE A 795 18.44 44.79 -10.84
N ARG A 796 18.45 43.45 -10.85
CA ARG A 796 19.19 42.64 -11.83
C ARG A 796 18.37 42.26 -13.06
N ALA A 797 17.05 42.29 -12.94
CA ALA A 797 16.09 42.14 -14.03
C ALA A 797 14.83 42.98 -13.72
N ILE A 798 14.12 43.39 -14.78
CA ILE A 798 12.92 44.22 -14.73
C ILE A 798 11.80 43.54 -15.52
N LEU A 799 10.71 43.16 -14.87
CA LEU A 799 9.50 42.64 -15.49
C LEU A 799 8.45 43.75 -15.64
N LEU A 800 7.98 44.00 -16.85
CA LEU A 800 6.92 44.95 -17.16
C LEU A 800 5.58 44.20 -17.31
N ALA A 801 4.79 44.23 -16.23
CA ALA A 801 3.46 43.60 -16.11
C ALA A 801 2.35 44.67 -16.08
N LEU A 802 2.51 45.75 -16.86
CA LEU A 802 1.73 46.99 -16.79
C LEU A 802 0.23 46.80 -17.08
N GLY A 803 -0.11 45.88 -17.99
CA GLY A 803 -1.49 45.67 -18.47
C GLY A 803 -2.03 46.81 -19.35
N ALA A 804 -3.18 46.59 -19.98
CA ALA A 804 -3.78 47.55 -20.91
C ALA A 804 -4.66 48.59 -20.17
N GLN A 805 -4.02 49.59 -19.54
CA GLN A 805 -4.69 50.51 -18.61
C GLN A 805 -5.51 51.64 -19.25
N ARG A 806 -5.31 51.96 -20.54
CA ARG A 806 -6.09 53.02 -21.23
C ARG A 806 -7.23 52.41 -22.04
N ALA A 807 -8.42 53.01 -21.96
CA ALA A 807 -9.51 52.67 -22.87
C ALA A 807 -9.20 53.14 -24.30
N ALA A 808 -9.52 52.32 -25.30
CA ALA A 808 -9.47 52.75 -26.70
C ALA A 808 -10.69 53.63 -27.02
N ARG A 809 -10.48 54.80 -27.63
CA ARG A 809 -11.56 55.66 -28.14
C ARG A 809 -11.57 55.63 -29.67
N PRO A 810 -12.74 55.48 -30.32
CA PRO A 810 -12.85 55.51 -31.78
C PRO A 810 -12.76 56.95 -32.31
N ALA A 811 -12.13 57.13 -33.47
CA ALA A 811 -11.98 58.42 -34.12
C ALA A 811 -13.27 58.85 -34.87
N ILE A 812 -14.36 59.11 -34.12
CA ILE A 812 -15.64 59.56 -34.66
C ILE A 812 -16.05 60.92 -34.09
N PRO A 813 -16.91 61.71 -34.79
CA PRO A 813 -17.42 62.97 -34.26
C PRO A 813 -18.14 62.78 -32.91
N GLY A 814 -17.74 63.58 -31.91
CA GLY A 814 -18.35 63.59 -30.58
C GLY A 814 -17.95 62.46 -29.63
N ALA A 815 -16.92 61.65 -29.96
CA ALA A 815 -16.44 60.57 -29.09
C ALA A 815 -16.03 61.02 -27.67
N ASP A 816 -15.69 62.30 -27.50
CA ASP A 816 -15.28 62.94 -26.23
C ASP A 816 -16.32 63.94 -25.67
N ALA A 817 -17.58 63.88 -26.14
CA ALA A 817 -18.62 64.83 -25.71
C ALA A 817 -18.97 64.68 -24.21
N PRO A 818 -19.34 65.77 -23.50
CA PRO A 818 -19.77 65.68 -22.10
C PRO A 818 -20.96 64.74 -21.90
N GLY A 819 -20.80 63.71 -21.07
CA GLY A 819 -21.76 62.63 -20.88
C GLY A 819 -21.35 61.30 -21.55
N VAL A 820 -20.30 61.32 -22.37
CA VAL A 820 -19.62 60.12 -22.89
C VAL A 820 -18.48 59.74 -21.94
N ILE A 821 -18.46 58.47 -21.53
CA ILE A 821 -17.45 57.91 -20.62
C ILE A 821 -16.90 56.60 -21.19
N ASP A 822 -15.73 56.17 -20.72
CA ASP A 822 -15.21 54.83 -21.03
C ASP A 822 -15.59 53.80 -19.95
N ALA A 823 -15.68 52.54 -20.36
CA ALA A 823 -16.08 51.44 -19.50
C ALA A 823 -15.11 51.20 -18.33
N LEU A 824 -13.80 51.43 -18.52
CA LEU A 824 -12.82 51.30 -17.44
C LEU A 824 -13.08 52.31 -16.32
N SER A 825 -13.28 53.58 -16.64
CA SER A 825 -13.59 54.62 -15.66
C SER A 825 -14.89 54.33 -14.90
N LEU A 826 -15.90 53.78 -15.59
CA LEU A 826 -17.16 53.36 -14.98
C LEU A 826 -17.00 52.15 -14.04
N LEU A 827 -16.20 51.16 -14.42
CA LEU A 827 -16.02 49.95 -13.62
C LEU A 827 -15.16 50.21 -12.36
N ASP A 828 -14.17 51.09 -12.46
CA ASP A 828 -13.31 51.55 -11.36
C ASP A 828 -14.09 52.39 -10.33
N ARG A 829 -14.95 53.31 -10.81
CA ARG A 829 -15.78 54.17 -9.95
C ARG A 829 -17.21 54.31 -10.51
N PRO A 830 -18.10 53.34 -10.27
CA PRO A 830 -19.46 53.37 -10.81
C PRO A 830 -20.22 54.63 -10.37
N PRO A 831 -20.57 55.55 -11.29
CA PRO A 831 -21.39 56.71 -10.93
C PRO A 831 -22.81 56.26 -10.56
N ASP A 832 -23.59 57.16 -9.97
CA ASP A 832 -25.04 56.97 -9.91
C ASP A 832 -25.63 57.10 -11.33
N MET A 833 -26.46 56.14 -11.72
CA MET A 833 -27.13 56.10 -13.03
C MET A 833 -28.66 56.18 -12.88
N SER A 834 -29.16 56.49 -11.68
CA SER A 834 -30.59 56.55 -11.35
C SER A 834 -31.42 57.31 -12.38
N GLY A 835 -32.25 56.59 -13.12
CA GLY A 835 -33.16 57.15 -14.13
C GLY A 835 -32.55 57.38 -15.53
N CYS A 836 -31.23 57.23 -15.71
CA CYS A 836 -30.58 57.41 -17.01
C CYS A 836 -30.95 56.30 -18.01
N ARG A 837 -31.04 56.67 -19.29
CA ARG A 837 -30.90 55.76 -20.43
C ARG A 837 -29.44 55.73 -20.87
N VAL A 838 -28.91 54.53 -21.05
CA VAL A 838 -27.48 54.31 -21.27
C VAL A 838 -27.28 53.48 -22.53
N LEU A 839 -26.37 53.92 -23.40
CA LEU A 839 -25.88 53.13 -24.53
C LEU A 839 -24.44 52.67 -24.25
N VAL A 840 -24.20 51.37 -24.23
CA VAL A 840 -22.86 50.76 -24.22
C VAL A 840 -22.48 50.41 -25.66
N ALA A 841 -21.27 50.79 -26.09
CA ALA A 841 -20.76 50.51 -27.42
C ALA A 841 -19.59 49.51 -27.36
N GLY A 842 -19.83 48.27 -27.80
CA GLY A 842 -18.88 47.15 -27.81
C GLY A 842 -19.52 45.80 -27.45
N GLY A 843 -18.99 44.70 -27.98
CA GLY A 843 -19.52 43.33 -27.82
C GLY A 843 -18.67 42.36 -26.99
N GLY A 844 -17.72 42.87 -26.18
CA GLY A 844 -16.83 42.07 -25.31
C GLY A 844 -17.25 42.03 -23.83
N ASP A 845 -16.57 41.23 -23.01
CA ASP A 845 -16.95 41.03 -21.59
C ASP A 845 -16.97 42.33 -20.78
N VAL A 846 -16.06 43.28 -21.09
CA VAL A 846 -16.02 44.62 -20.49
C VAL A 846 -17.30 45.41 -20.77
N ALA A 847 -17.91 45.22 -21.95
CA ALA A 847 -19.17 45.86 -22.31
C ALA A 847 -20.35 45.24 -21.55
N ILE A 848 -20.37 43.91 -21.43
CA ILE A 848 -21.37 43.19 -20.62
C ILE A 848 -21.28 43.61 -19.14
N ASP A 849 -20.08 43.61 -18.57
CA ASP A 849 -19.87 44.03 -17.18
C ASP A 849 -20.29 45.49 -16.96
N ALA A 850 -19.95 46.40 -17.89
CA ALA A 850 -20.37 47.80 -17.82
C ALA A 850 -21.90 47.98 -17.92
N ALA A 851 -22.58 47.24 -18.80
CA ALA A 851 -24.04 47.28 -18.93
C ALA A 851 -24.74 46.77 -17.65
N ARG A 852 -24.26 45.64 -17.11
CA ARG A 852 -24.79 45.03 -15.88
C ARG A 852 -24.48 45.85 -14.61
N VAL A 853 -23.39 46.62 -14.61
CA VAL A 853 -23.09 47.62 -13.56
C VAL A 853 -24.00 48.84 -13.69
N ALA A 854 -24.25 49.36 -14.90
CA ALA A 854 -25.15 50.50 -15.11
C ALA A 854 -26.58 50.22 -14.59
N LEU A 855 -27.13 49.03 -14.87
CA LEU A 855 -28.40 48.58 -14.30
C LEU A 855 -28.38 48.55 -12.76
N ARG A 856 -27.34 47.98 -12.15
CA ARG A 856 -27.15 47.94 -10.68
C ARG A 856 -26.93 49.32 -10.04
N ARG A 857 -26.65 50.34 -10.84
CA ARG A 857 -26.54 51.75 -10.41
C ARG A 857 -27.79 52.57 -10.74
N GLY A 858 -28.91 51.92 -11.08
CA GLY A 858 -30.22 52.55 -11.23
C GLY A 858 -30.57 53.04 -12.65
N ALA A 859 -29.80 52.66 -13.67
CA ALA A 859 -30.15 52.96 -15.06
C ALA A 859 -31.55 52.40 -15.38
N ARG A 860 -32.41 53.26 -15.95
CA ARG A 860 -33.79 52.88 -16.34
C ARG A 860 -33.81 51.97 -17.56
N GLU A 861 -32.83 52.15 -18.44
CA GLU A 861 -32.72 51.46 -19.72
C GLU A 861 -31.24 51.35 -20.09
N VAL A 862 -30.79 50.16 -20.47
CA VAL A 862 -29.42 49.91 -20.93
C VAL A 862 -29.47 49.16 -22.24
N MET A 863 -28.95 49.81 -23.29
CA MET A 863 -28.76 49.24 -24.62
C MET A 863 -27.28 48.92 -24.83
N LEU A 864 -26.95 47.80 -25.46
CA LEU A 864 -25.59 47.40 -25.79
C LEU A 864 -25.48 47.15 -27.30
N ALA A 865 -24.81 48.07 -28.00
CA ALA A 865 -24.67 48.09 -29.47
C ALA A 865 -23.27 47.68 -29.91
N PHE A 866 -23.20 46.83 -30.93
CA PHE A 866 -21.94 46.27 -31.42
C PHE A 866 -22.05 45.88 -32.92
N PRO A 867 -20.95 46.03 -33.69
CA PRO A 867 -20.98 45.85 -35.15
C PRO A 867 -20.99 44.38 -35.60
N GLU A 868 -20.59 43.44 -34.74
CA GLU A 868 -20.65 42.01 -35.05
C GLU A 868 -22.08 41.43 -34.92
N PRO A 869 -22.41 40.34 -35.66
CA PRO A 869 -23.61 39.57 -35.38
C PRO A 869 -23.47 38.87 -34.02
N GLU A 870 -24.59 38.64 -33.34
CA GLU A 870 -24.61 38.13 -31.95
C GLU A 870 -23.81 36.82 -31.77
N ALA A 871 -23.91 35.89 -32.71
CA ALA A 871 -23.19 34.61 -32.68
C ALA A 871 -21.65 34.76 -32.79
N ALA A 872 -21.14 35.95 -33.13
CA ALA A 872 -19.73 36.30 -33.22
C ALA A 872 -19.26 37.28 -32.13
N MET A 873 -20.11 37.57 -31.12
CA MET A 873 -19.74 38.42 -29.98
C MET A 873 -18.45 37.96 -29.32
N ALA A 874 -17.65 38.92 -28.87
CA ALA A 874 -16.41 38.63 -28.14
C ALA A 874 -16.66 38.19 -26.68
N ALA A 875 -17.85 38.46 -26.13
CA ALA A 875 -18.23 38.13 -24.77
C ALA A 875 -18.65 36.66 -24.59
N ALA A 876 -18.52 36.15 -23.37
CA ALA A 876 -19.05 34.85 -22.95
C ALA A 876 -20.56 34.67 -23.19
N ALA A 877 -20.96 33.51 -23.73
CA ALA A 877 -22.37 33.23 -24.03
C ALA A 877 -23.27 33.24 -22.79
N ASP A 878 -22.80 32.74 -21.65
CA ASP A 878 -23.55 32.78 -20.39
C ASP A 878 -23.59 34.19 -19.77
N ALA A 879 -22.57 35.02 -19.96
CA ALA A 879 -22.61 36.44 -19.60
C ALA A 879 -23.67 37.20 -20.39
N VAL A 880 -23.78 36.92 -21.68
CA VAL A 880 -24.78 37.50 -22.59
C VAL A 880 -26.20 37.07 -22.19
N LEU A 881 -26.38 35.79 -21.85
CA LEU A 881 -27.65 35.28 -21.30
C LEU A 881 -28.03 35.98 -20.00
N LEU A 882 -27.11 36.09 -19.03
CA LEU A 882 -27.35 36.76 -17.75
C LEU A 882 -27.62 38.26 -17.92
N ALA A 883 -26.96 38.94 -18.86
CA ALA A 883 -27.23 40.34 -19.16
C ALA A 883 -28.66 40.53 -19.69
N ARG A 884 -29.16 39.60 -20.51
CA ARG A 884 -30.56 39.60 -20.99
C ARG A 884 -31.56 39.32 -19.87
N GLU A 885 -31.28 38.33 -19.01
CA GLU A 885 -32.13 38.03 -17.84
C GLU A 885 -32.23 39.22 -16.87
N GLU A 886 -31.20 40.07 -16.81
CA GLU A 886 -31.18 41.32 -16.05
C GLU A 886 -31.83 42.52 -16.76
N GLY A 887 -32.20 42.39 -18.05
CA GLY A 887 -32.90 43.42 -18.81
C GLY A 887 -32.03 44.31 -19.72
N VAL A 888 -30.80 43.90 -20.06
CA VAL A 888 -29.99 44.60 -21.08
C VAL A 888 -30.53 44.32 -22.49
N THR A 889 -30.82 45.38 -23.24
CA THR A 889 -31.24 45.29 -24.66
C THR A 889 -30.02 45.18 -25.56
N LEU A 890 -29.87 44.06 -26.28
CA LEU A 890 -28.78 43.87 -27.25
C LEU A 890 -29.17 44.44 -28.63
N LEU A 891 -28.25 45.16 -29.25
CA LEU A 891 -28.37 45.72 -30.60
C LEU A 891 -27.20 45.19 -31.46
N PRO A 892 -27.25 43.92 -31.94
CA PRO A 892 -26.27 43.36 -32.86
C PRO A 892 -26.30 44.07 -34.21
N ASP A 893 -25.23 43.95 -34.99
CA ASP A 893 -25.10 44.54 -36.32
C ASP A 893 -25.27 46.08 -36.34
N HIS A 894 -24.93 46.78 -35.25
CA HIS A 894 -25.03 48.25 -35.14
C HIS A 894 -23.73 48.91 -34.67
N ALA A 895 -23.24 49.89 -35.42
CA ALA A 895 -22.08 50.71 -35.05
C ALA A 895 -22.51 52.13 -34.67
N VAL A 896 -21.87 52.71 -33.65
CA VAL A 896 -21.99 54.14 -33.33
C VAL A 896 -21.11 54.93 -34.30
N THR A 897 -21.71 55.85 -35.06
CA THR A 897 -21.04 56.58 -36.16
C THR A 897 -20.77 58.06 -35.85
N ALA A 898 -21.59 58.67 -35.00
CA ALA A 898 -21.41 60.02 -34.47
C ALA A 898 -22.21 60.21 -33.16
N ILE A 899 -21.78 61.17 -32.35
CA ILE A 899 -22.48 61.63 -31.14
C ILE A 899 -22.60 63.17 -31.20
N THR A 900 -23.77 63.71 -30.91
CA THR A 900 -24.03 65.16 -30.81
C THR A 900 -24.75 65.48 -29.50
N GLN A 901 -24.59 66.72 -29.01
CA GLN A 901 -25.38 67.18 -27.87
C GLN A 901 -26.79 67.60 -28.30
N ASP A 902 -27.79 67.16 -27.55
CA ASP A 902 -29.19 67.60 -27.63
C ASP A 902 -29.55 68.26 -26.28
N PRO A 903 -30.44 69.27 -26.22
CA PRO A 903 -30.88 69.86 -24.96
C PRO A 903 -31.46 68.86 -23.93
N ARG A 904 -31.81 67.64 -24.38
CA ARG A 904 -32.36 66.54 -23.57
C ARG A 904 -31.38 65.38 -23.37
N GLY A 905 -30.10 65.52 -23.73
CA GLY A 905 -29.07 64.49 -23.55
C GLY A 905 -28.04 64.41 -24.69
N LEU A 906 -27.71 63.18 -25.08
CA LEU A 906 -26.83 62.87 -26.20
C LEU A 906 -27.65 62.21 -27.31
N GLN A 907 -27.57 62.75 -28.52
CA GLN A 907 -28.09 62.12 -29.72
C GLN A 907 -26.98 61.28 -30.33
N VAL A 908 -27.20 59.97 -30.40
CA VAL A 908 -26.24 59.00 -30.95
C VAL A 908 -26.75 58.50 -32.29
N ALA A 909 -25.90 58.56 -33.31
CA ALA A 909 -26.19 58.00 -34.63
C ALA A 909 -25.77 56.52 -34.66
N LEU A 910 -26.74 55.61 -34.79
CA LEU A 910 -26.52 54.16 -34.93
C LEU A 910 -26.68 53.75 -36.39
N GLY A 911 -25.58 53.43 -37.06
CA GLY A 911 -25.59 52.86 -38.42
C GLY A 911 -25.68 51.34 -38.36
N LYS A 912 -26.56 50.75 -39.18
CA LYS A 912 -26.66 49.29 -39.32
C LYS A 912 -25.54 48.77 -40.22
N VAL A 913 -24.92 47.66 -39.81
CA VAL A 913 -23.72 47.07 -40.40
C VAL A 913 -24.10 45.86 -41.26
N GLU A 914 -23.51 45.73 -42.45
CA GLU A 914 -23.54 44.51 -43.26
C GLU A 914 -22.13 44.08 -43.68
N GLY A 915 -21.90 42.76 -43.80
CA GLY A 915 -20.61 42.19 -44.20
C GLY A 915 -19.52 42.32 -43.13
N PHE A 916 -19.87 42.15 -41.84
CA PHE A 916 -18.89 42.23 -40.75
C PHE A 916 -17.77 41.19 -40.89
N THR A 917 -16.52 41.65 -40.79
CA THR A 917 -15.32 40.80 -40.75
C THR A 917 -14.38 41.23 -39.62
N ARG A 918 -13.72 40.25 -38.99
CA ARG A 918 -12.80 40.47 -37.87
C ARG A 918 -11.52 39.66 -38.05
N ARG A 919 -10.37 40.35 -38.06
CA ARG A 919 -9.04 39.74 -38.16
C ARG A 919 -8.16 40.24 -37.00
N GLY A 920 -8.07 39.43 -35.95
CA GLY A 920 -7.40 39.83 -34.70
C GLY A 920 -8.14 40.95 -33.99
N ARG A 921 -7.49 42.13 -33.87
CA ARG A 921 -8.07 43.38 -33.34
C ARG A 921 -8.76 44.24 -34.40
N ALA A 922 -8.53 44.00 -35.70
CA ALA A 922 -9.13 44.77 -36.77
C ALA A 922 -10.56 44.30 -37.04
N VAL A 923 -11.51 45.24 -37.05
CA VAL A 923 -12.89 45.06 -37.48
C VAL A 923 -13.14 45.89 -38.73
N ALA A 924 -13.88 45.32 -39.68
CA ALA A 924 -14.27 45.98 -40.92
C ALA A 924 -15.66 45.50 -41.35
N TRP A 925 -16.32 46.25 -42.21
CA TRP A 925 -17.64 45.92 -42.76
C TRP A 925 -17.78 46.44 -44.18
N GLU A 926 -18.64 45.78 -44.97
CA GLU A 926 -18.80 46.05 -46.40
C GLU A 926 -19.76 47.21 -46.68
N ARG A 927 -20.84 47.32 -45.90
CA ARG A 927 -21.81 48.44 -45.99
C ARG A 927 -22.22 48.93 -44.61
N LEU A 928 -22.53 50.22 -44.54
CA LEU A 928 -23.07 50.92 -43.39
C LEU A 928 -24.29 51.70 -43.85
N ASP A 929 -25.47 51.29 -43.41
CA ASP A 929 -26.74 51.94 -43.76
C ASP A 929 -26.93 53.27 -43.00
N PRO A 930 -27.82 54.18 -43.49
CA PRO A 930 -28.03 55.49 -42.87
C PRO A 930 -28.34 55.39 -41.37
N ALA A 931 -27.65 56.20 -40.58
CA ALA A 931 -27.68 56.06 -39.13
C ALA A 931 -28.97 56.62 -38.49
N GLU A 932 -29.63 55.81 -37.67
CA GLU A 932 -30.79 56.23 -36.90
C GLU A 932 -30.37 57.03 -35.66
N PRO A 933 -30.96 58.21 -35.40
CA PRO A 933 -30.68 58.97 -34.19
C PRO A 933 -31.42 58.38 -32.97
N ARG A 934 -30.67 58.03 -31.91
CA ARG A 934 -31.19 57.58 -30.62
C ARG A 934 -30.79 58.57 -29.51
N LEU A 935 -31.75 58.98 -28.68
CA LEU A 935 -31.52 59.93 -27.58
C LEU A 935 -31.28 59.17 -26.26
N VAL A 936 -30.10 59.35 -25.69
CA VAL A 936 -29.67 58.73 -24.42
C VAL A 936 -29.06 59.76 -23.48
N ASP A 937 -28.95 59.43 -22.20
CA ASP A 937 -28.45 60.35 -21.18
C ASP A 937 -26.94 60.12 -20.90
N ARG A 938 -26.42 58.92 -21.24
CA ARG A 938 -25.00 58.53 -21.17
C ARG A 938 -24.62 57.59 -22.32
N VAL A 939 -23.37 57.68 -22.76
CA VAL A 939 -22.73 56.70 -23.66
C VAL A 939 -21.48 56.12 -22.99
N ILE A 940 -21.31 54.81 -23.04
CA ILE A 940 -20.17 54.07 -22.48
C ILE A 940 -19.38 53.41 -23.61
N TRP A 941 -18.12 53.82 -23.81
CA TRP A 941 -17.22 53.16 -24.76
C TRP A 941 -16.56 51.92 -24.16
N ALA A 942 -16.76 50.77 -24.80
CA ALA A 942 -16.20 49.47 -24.42
C ALA A 942 -15.51 48.76 -25.61
N THR A 943 -14.94 49.55 -26.55
CA THR A 943 -14.40 49.07 -27.83
C THR A 943 -12.96 48.53 -27.77
N GLY A 944 -12.30 48.59 -26.61
CA GLY A 944 -11.00 47.96 -26.39
C GLY A 944 -10.12 48.68 -25.37
N GLN A 945 -8.90 48.17 -25.21
CA GLN A 945 -7.90 48.69 -24.28
C GLN A 945 -6.53 48.77 -24.96
N ARG A 946 -5.71 49.75 -24.56
CA ARG A 946 -4.32 49.98 -24.99
C ARG A 946 -3.42 50.13 -23.77
N LEU A 947 -2.11 49.98 -23.96
CA LEU A 947 -1.15 50.33 -22.92
C LEU A 947 -1.04 51.84 -22.78
N ASP A 948 -0.62 52.27 -21.60
CA ASP A 948 -0.18 53.64 -21.36
C ASP A 948 1.27 53.77 -21.86
N PRO A 949 1.56 54.58 -22.90
CA PRO A 949 2.92 54.72 -23.42
C PRO A 949 3.79 55.64 -22.56
N ASP A 950 3.20 56.42 -21.65
CA ASP A 950 3.91 57.39 -20.83
C ASP A 950 4.97 56.68 -19.96
N GLY A 951 6.24 57.08 -20.10
CA GLY A 951 7.32 56.60 -19.24
C GLY A 951 8.05 55.33 -19.69
N VAL A 952 7.59 54.65 -20.74
CA VAL A 952 8.24 53.44 -21.26
C VAL A 952 9.35 53.82 -22.25
N THR A 953 10.56 54.02 -21.74
CA THR A 953 11.74 54.35 -22.57
C THR A 953 12.43 53.10 -23.09
N LEU A 954 11.93 52.54 -24.19
CA LEU A 954 12.50 51.38 -24.88
C LEU A 954 12.65 51.65 -26.39
N PRO A 955 13.47 50.86 -27.11
CA PRO A 955 13.61 50.99 -28.56
C PRO A 955 12.27 50.82 -29.30
N PRO A 956 12.02 51.51 -30.43
CA PRO A 956 10.78 51.42 -31.19
C PRO A 956 10.40 50.00 -31.64
N GLU A 957 11.40 49.14 -31.88
CA GLU A 957 11.26 47.72 -32.18
C GLU A 957 10.74 46.88 -31.01
N CYS A 958 10.87 47.36 -29.77
CA CYS A 958 10.28 46.76 -28.58
C CYS A 958 8.85 47.29 -28.33
N PHE A 959 8.63 48.60 -28.52
CA PHE A 959 7.39 49.29 -28.13
C PHE A 959 7.09 50.51 -29.03
N SER A 960 5.86 50.58 -29.58
CA SER A 960 5.41 51.71 -30.40
C SER A 960 3.87 51.85 -30.37
N ASP A 961 3.34 53.07 -30.52
CA ASP A 961 1.90 53.43 -30.47
C ASP A 961 1.08 52.76 -29.32
N GLY A 962 1.67 52.66 -28.13
CA GLY A 962 1.02 52.01 -26.99
C GLY A 962 0.83 50.49 -27.16
N GLN A 963 1.70 49.84 -27.93
CA GLN A 963 1.71 48.40 -28.19
C GLN A 963 3.14 47.85 -28.12
N TRP A 964 3.29 46.64 -27.58
CA TRP A 964 4.54 45.89 -27.65
C TRP A 964 4.70 45.27 -29.03
N LEU A 965 5.89 45.45 -29.62
CA LEU A 965 6.24 44.95 -30.95
C LEU A 965 7.30 43.83 -30.92
N GLY A 966 7.99 43.64 -29.79
CA GLY A 966 8.98 42.58 -29.60
C GLY A 966 8.81 41.83 -28.27
N GLY A 967 8.91 40.50 -28.32
CA GLY A 967 8.78 39.59 -27.19
C GLY A 967 8.78 38.13 -27.64
N ASP A 968 9.52 37.22 -26.96
CA ASP A 968 9.33 35.78 -27.13
C ASP A 968 8.13 35.25 -26.31
N ASP A 969 7.73 33.99 -26.49
CA ASP A 969 6.62 33.37 -25.73
C ASP A 969 6.85 33.35 -24.21
N CYS A 970 8.11 33.50 -23.78
CA CYS A 970 8.54 33.58 -22.39
C CYS A 970 8.65 35.03 -21.87
N GLY A 971 8.36 36.03 -22.70
CA GLY A 971 8.39 37.44 -22.34
C GLY A 971 9.76 38.12 -22.46
N ARG A 972 10.77 37.51 -23.10
CA ARG A 972 12.08 38.15 -23.33
C ARG A 972 11.98 39.28 -24.35
N THR A 973 12.47 40.46 -24.03
CA THR A 973 12.59 41.56 -25.00
C THR A 973 13.99 41.59 -25.63
N PRO A 974 14.18 42.34 -26.73
CA PRO A 974 15.53 42.66 -27.25
C PRO A 974 16.46 43.37 -26.26
N VAL A 975 15.94 43.91 -25.14
CA VAL A 975 16.73 44.52 -24.06
C VAL A 975 16.92 43.48 -22.96
N ALA A 976 18.16 42.99 -22.81
CA ALA A 976 18.46 41.74 -22.10
C ALA A 976 18.05 41.68 -20.61
N ASP A 977 17.93 42.82 -19.93
CA ASP A 977 17.47 42.91 -18.53
C ASP A 977 15.98 43.23 -18.37
N VAL A 978 15.23 43.36 -19.48
CA VAL A 978 13.81 43.75 -19.51
C VAL A 978 12.94 42.64 -20.10
N PHE A 979 11.87 42.31 -19.39
CA PHE A 979 10.91 41.26 -19.71
C PHE A 979 9.48 41.83 -19.71
N ILE A 980 8.54 41.17 -20.39
CA ILE A 980 7.12 41.59 -20.48
C ILE A 980 6.16 40.44 -20.13
N ALA A 981 5.04 40.75 -19.47
CA ALA A 981 3.99 39.77 -19.16
C ALA A 981 2.59 40.38 -19.01
N GLY A 982 1.57 39.52 -18.98
CA GLY A 982 0.16 39.90 -18.81
C GLY A 982 -0.44 40.55 -20.06
N ASP A 983 -1.50 41.34 -19.87
CA ASP A 983 -2.22 41.97 -20.98
C ASP A 983 -1.41 43.00 -21.80
N ALA A 984 -0.16 43.24 -21.40
CA ALA A 984 0.85 43.89 -22.22
C ALA A 984 1.05 43.15 -23.56
N THR A 985 1.14 41.82 -23.55
CA THR A 985 1.42 41.02 -24.77
C THR A 985 0.20 40.85 -25.69
N GLY A 986 -0.97 41.35 -25.29
CA GLY A 986 -2.24 41.20 -26.00
C GLY A 986 -3.39 41.01 -25.00
N PRO A 987 -4.68 41.08 -25.41
CA PRO A 987 -5.77 40.92 -24.44
C PRO A 987 -5.95 39.44 -24.11
N THR A 988 -5.85 39.08 -22.82
CA THR A 988 -5.84 37.70 -22.33
C THR A 988 -6.97 37.43 -21.33
N THR A 989 -6.98 36.23 -20.72
CA THR A 989 -7.82 35.92 -19.54
C THR A 989 -6.94 35.80 -18.30
N VAL A 990 -7.52 35.88 -17.11
CA VAL A 990 -6.76 35.92 -15.83
C VAL A 990 -5.74 34.77 -15.68
N THR A 991 -6.08 33.55 -16.12
CA THR A 991 -5.18 32.39 -16.04
C THR A 991 -4.06 32.44 -17.08
N ILE A 992 -4.31 33.00 -18.27
CA ILE A 992 -3.27 33.24 -19.30
C ILE A 992 -2.33 34.36 -18.85
N ALA A 993 -2.85 35.44 -18.26
CA ALA A 993 -2.05 36.52 -17.68
C ALA A 993 -1.11 35.99 -16.59
N MET A 994 -1.63 35.23 -15.62
CA MET A 994 -0.80 34.58 -14.60
C MET A 994 0.23 33.63 -15.21
N ALA A 995 -0.15 32.79 -16.20
CA ALA A 995 0.76 31.88 -16.88
C ALA A 995 1.93 32.60 -17.57
N SER A 996 1.66 33.75 -18.21
CA SER A 996 2.73 34.56 -18.82
C SER A 996 3.70 35.14 -17.78
N GLY A 997 3.20 35.52 -16.59
CA GLY A 997 4.04 35.93 -15.46
C GLY A 997 4.95 34.81 -14.96
N VAL A 998 4.43 33.58 -14.87
CA VAL A 998 5.24 32.39 -14.54
C VAL A 998 6.32 32.14 -15.59
N ARG A 999 6.00 32.20 -16.90
CA ARG A 999 7.01 32.03 -17.95
C ARG A 999 8.09 33.12 -17.91
N ALA A 1000 7.72 34.37 -17.66
CA ALA A 1000 8.67 35.46 -17.49
C ALA A 1000 9.60 35.27 -16.27
N ALA A 1001 9.08 34.74 -15.16
CA ALA A 1001 9.91 34.38 -14.00
C ALA A 1001 10.94 33.28 -14.32
N TYR A 1002 10.60 32.27 -15.13
CA TYR A 1002 11.57 31.28 -15.64
C TYR A 1002 12.61 31.94 -16.56
N ALA A 1003 12.19 32.86 -17.43
CA ALA A 1003 13.10 33.56 -18.35
C ALA A 1003 14.09 34.49 -17.62
N ILE A 1004 13.65 35.13 -16.53
CA ILE A 1004 14.48 35.92 -15.62
C ILE A 1004 15.48 35.02 -14.88
N ASP A 1005 15.03 33.88 -14.35
CA ASP A 1005 15.90 32.92 -13.66
C ASP A 1005 17.00 32.39 -14.61
N GLU A 1006 16.65 32.02 -15.85
CA GLU A 1006 17.61 31.59 -16.87
C GLU A 1006 18.63 32.70 -17.23
N ALA A 1007 18.20 33.97 -17.25
CA ALA A 1007 19.09 35.10 -17.54
C ALA A 1007 20.02 35.48 -16.37
N LEU A 1008 19.67 35.11 -15.13
CA LEU A 1008 20.44 35.44 -13.93
C LEU A 1008 21.28 34.27 -13.39
N ALA A 1009 20.89 33.01 -13.67
CA ALA A 1009 21.60 31.82 -13.24
C ALA A 1009 22.69 31.40 -14.25
N ALA A 1010 23.92 31.19 -13.76
CA ALA A 1010 25.08 30.78 -14.58
C ALA A 1010 25.07 29.29 -15.00
N GLY A 1011 23.93 28.79 -15.47
CA GLY A 1011 23.79 27.49 -16.12
C GLY A 1011 22.99 26.43 -15.33
N ARG A 1012 21.67 26.41 -15.53
CA ARG A 1012 20.82 25.20 -15.51
C ARG A 1012 19.52 25.50 -16.27
N PRO A 1013 19.35 25.00 -17.52
CA PRO A 1013 18.11 25.23 -18.26
C PRO A 1013 16.95 24.45 -17.62
N VAL A 1014 15.84 25.13 -17.34
CA VAL A 1014 14.58 24.51 -16.93
C VAL A 1014 13.52 24.88 -17.96
N ALA A 1015 12.92 23.88 -18.60
CA ALA A 1015 11.91 24.13 -19.63
C ALA A 1015 10.73 24.96 -19.07
N PRO A 1016 10.38 26.10 -19.69
CA PRO A 1016 9.22 26.89 -19.30
C PRO A 1016 7.92 26.16 -19.64
N PRO A 1017 6.80 26.49 -18.96
CA PRO A 1017 5.47 26.06 -19.37
C PRO A 1017 5.19 26.31 -20.86
N ALA A 1018 4.50 25.39 -21.53
CA ALA A 1018 4.14 25.53 -22.94
C ALA A 1018 3.29 26.80 -23.20
N ALA A 1019 3.40 27.33 -24.42
CA ALA A 1019 2.59 28.46 -24.86
C ALA A 1019 1.10 28.06 -24.95
N PRO A 1020 0.15 28.92 -24.49
CA PRO A 1020 -1.27 28.60 -24.48
C PRO A 1020 -1.87 28.62 -25.89
N LEU A 1021 -2.82 27.71 -26.13
CA LEU A 1021 -3.66 27.70 -27.34
C LEU A 1021 -4.61 28.92 -27.39
N PRO A 1022 -5.11 29.30 -28.59
CA PRO A 1022 -5.95 30.49 -28.76
C PRO A 1022 -7.26 30.44 -27.96
N ARG A 1023 -7.76 31.65 -27.65
CA ARG A 1023 -8.84 31.93 -26.67
C ARG A 1023 -10.00 30.92 -26.66
N PRO A 1024 -10.16 30.14 -25.57
CA PRO A 1024 -11.43 29.51 -25.21
C PRO A 1024 -12.48 30.54 -24.75
N ALA A 1025 -13.75 30.13 -24.74
CA ALA A 1025 -14.88 30.95 -24.29
C ALA A 1025 -14.82 31.20 -22.78
N GLN A 1026 -15.20 32.41 -22.33
CA GLN A 1026 -15.38 32.68 -20.90
C GLN A 1026 -16.69 32.08 -20.38
N HIS A 1027 -16.74 31.86 -19.06
CA HIS A 1027 -17.92 31.34 -18.36
C HIS A 1027 -18.21 32.17 -17.10
N HIS A 1028 -19.45 32.63 -16.95
CA HIS A 1028 -19.92 33.56 -15.91
C HIS A 1028 -20.95 32.90 -14.98
N ARG A 1029 -20.86 33.17 -13.68
CA ARG A 1029 -21.80 32.68 -12.65
C ARG A 1029 -23.13 33.42 -12.69
N ALA A 1030 -24.20 32.69 -12.32
CA ALA A 1030 -25.53 33.27 -12.19
C ALA A 1030 -25.60 34.17 -10.94
N VAL A 1031 -25.93 35.44 -11.16
CA VAL A 1031 -26.26 36.39 -10.09
C VAL A 1031 -27.70 36.79 -10.28
N ARG A 1032 -28.59 36.25 -9.45
CA ARG A 1032 -30.03 36.52 -9.57
C ARG A 1032 -30.39 37.80 -8.81
N GLY A 1033 -30.74 38.85 -9.56
CA GLY A 1033 -31.20 40.13 -9.03
C GLY A 1033 -30.20 41.29 -9.18
N LEU A 1034 -30.73 42.52 -9.13
CA LEU A 1034 -29.97 43.76 -9.32
C LEU A 1034 -29.17 44.17 -8.07
N HIS A 1035 -28.28 43.30 -7.61
CA HIS A 1035 -27.37 43.57 -6.50
C HIS A 1035 -25.95 43.05 -6.77
N PHE A 1036 -25.00 43.52 -5.95
CA PHE A 1036 -23.58 43.15 -6.06
C PHE A 1036 -23.19 41.86 -5.31
N ARG A 1037 -24.12 41.19 -4.62
CA ARG A 1037 -23.85 39.93 -3.90
C ARG A 1037 -23.91 38.72 -4.83
N GLU A 1038 -22.97 37.79 -4.67
CA GLU A 1038 -22.98 36.47 -5.31
C GLU A 1038 -24.08 35.57 -4.70
N THR A 1039 -24.71 34.71 -5.50
CA THR A 1039 -25.84 33.85 -5.07
C THR A 1039 -25.58 32.33 -5.12
N ASP A 1040 -24.45 31.90 -5.68
CA ASP A 1040 -24.12 30.48 -5.88
C ASP A 1040 -23.17 29.95 -4.77
N PRO A 1041 -23.66 29.12 -3.81
CA PRO A 1041 -22.82 28.56 -2.76
C PRO A 1041 -21.73 27.60 -3.28
N PRO A 1042 -20.67 27.34 -2.51
CA PRO A 1042 -19.74 26.24 -2.78
C PRO A 1042 -20.42 24.87 -2.56
N LEU A 1043 -19.86 23.81 -3.14
CA LEU A 1043 -20.29 22.44 -2.85
C LEU A 1043 -20.01 22.10 -1.39
N SER A 1044 -20.89 21.33 -0.74
CA SER A 1044 -20.56 20.67 0.53
C SER A 1044 -19.47 19.60 0.34
N ALA A 1045 -18.85 19.15 1.44
CA ALA A 1045 -17.84 18.10 1.38
C ALA A 1045 -18.36 16.79 0.76
N ALA A 1046 -19.61 16.42 1.03
CA ALA A 1046 -20.25 15.23 0.46
C ALA A 1046 -20.50 15.36 -1.05
N GLU A 1047 -21.00 16.52 -1.50
CA GLU A 1047 -21.21 16.80 -2.92
C GLU A 1047 -19.87 16.90 -3.67
N ALA A 1048 -18.85 17.51 -3.07
CA ALA A 1048 -17.51 17.58 -3.65
C ALA A 1048 -16.88 16.19 -3.78
N GLN A 1049 -17.02 15.32 -2.78
CA GLN A 1049 -16.57 13.92 -2.86
C GLN A 1049 -17.34 13.13 -3.93
N ALA A 1050 -18.66 13.28 -4.02
CA ALA A 1050 -19.48 12.62 -5.04
C ALA A 1050 -19.12 13.08 -6.46
N GLU A 1051 -18.96 14.40 -6.66
CA GLU A 1051 -18.56 14.98 -7.95
C GLU A 1051 -17.12 14.60 -8.33
N ALA A 1052 -16.19 14.56 -7.37
CA ALA A 1052 -14.84 14.08 -7.60
C ALA A 1052 -14.79 12.57 -7.89
N ALA A 1053 -15.66 11.77 -7.28
CA ALA A 1053 -15.78 10.33 -7.55
C ALA A 1053 -16.35 10.01 -8.96
N ARG A 1054 -16.92 10.98 -9.68
CA ARG A 1054 -17.22 10.85 -11.11
C ARG A 1054 -15.96 10.95 -11.99
N CYS A 1055 -14.82 11.39 -11.47
CA CYS A 1055 -13.60 11.53 -12.27
C CYS A 1055 -13.03 10.17 -12.68
N LEU A 1056 -13.00 9.91 -13.99
CA LEU A 1056 -12.43 8.70 -14.57
C LEU A 1056 -10.89 8.66 -14.57
N LEU A 1057 -10.24 9.79 -14.25
CA LEU A 1057 -8.77 9.91 -14.14
C LEU A 1057 -8.06 9.44 -15.44
N CYS A 1058 -8.61 9.92 -16.56
CA CYS A 1058 -8.44 9.43 -17.93
C CYS A 1058 -7.06 9.64 -18.59
N GLY A 1059 -6.12 10.33 -17.96
CA GLY A 1059 -4.78 10.56 -18.52
C GLY A 1059 -3.74 9.58 -17.97
N MET A 1060 -2.71 9.20 -18.75
CA MET A 1060 -1.66 8.27 -18.28
C MET A 1060 -0.75 8.82 -17.17
N CYS A 1061 -1.02 10.03 -16.65
CA CYS A 1061 -0.44 10.51 -15.39
C CYS A 1061 -1.49 10.58 -14.28
N ALA A 1062 -1.17 9.96 -13.15
CA ALA A 1062 -1.83 10.17 -11.86
C ALA A 1062 -0.83 10.17 -10.67
N ASN A 1063 0.45 10.47 -10.95
CA ASN A 1063 1.62 10.30 -10.08
C ASN A 1063 1.74 8.91 -9.39
N CYS A 1064 1.10 7.87 -9.93
CA CYS A 1064 0.42 6.87 -9.10
C CYS A 1064 1.28 5.91 -8.27
N ASN A 1065 2.54 5.67 -8.60
CA ASN A 1065 3.46 4.68 -7.97
C ASN A 1065 2.89 3.27 -7.67
N THR A 1066 1.73 2.89 -8.22
CA THR A 1066 0.90 1.76 -7.75
C THR A 1066 1.62 0.41 -7.81
N CYS A 1067 2.49 0.23 -8.82
CA CYS A 1067 3.29 -0.97 -9.00
C CYS A 1067 4.35 -1.19 -7.90
N VAL A 1068 4.88 -0.11 -7.30
CA VAL A 1068 5.90 -0.14 -6.25
C VAL A 1068 5.26 -0.08 -4.86
N GLU A 1069 4.33 0.86 -4.64
CA GLU A 1069 3.84 1.21 -3.30
C GLU A 1069 2.54 0.49 -2.89
N VAL A 1070 1.74 -0.01 -3.84
CA VAL A 1070 0.47 -0.70 -3.52
C VAL A 1070 0.54 -2.19 -3.85
N LEU A 1071 1.09 -2.55 -5.00
CA LEU A 1071 1.32 -3.96 -5.34
C LEU A 1071 2.57 -4.52 -4.65
N ALA A 1072 3.58 -3.67 -4.37
CA ALA A 1072 4.84 -4.01 -3.71
C ALA A 1072 5.47 -5.33 -4.20
N CYS A 1073 5.48 -5.54 -5.51
CA CYS A 1073 6.05 -6.74 -6.09
C CYS A 1073 7.58 -6.68 -5.96
N PRO A 1074 8.27 -7.67 -5.36
CA PRO A 1074 9.73 -7.65 -5.21
C PRO A 1074 10.49 -7.71 -6.54
N ALA A 1075 9.79 -8.07 -7.63
CA ALA A 1075 10.31 -7.99 -8.98
C ALA A 1075 10.19 -6.58 -9.60
N ILE A 1076 9.71 -5.56 -8.87
CA ILE A 1076 9.63 -4.17 -9.33
C ILE A 1076 10.44 -3.30 -8.37
N THR A 1077 11.54 -2.76 -8.86
CA THR A 1077 12.42 -1.84 -8.12
C THR A 1077 12.31 -0.43 -8.72
N ARG A 1078 12.82 0.58 -8.00
CA ARG A 1078 13.09 1.90 -8.57
C ARG A 1078 14.55 1.95 -9.02
N ASP A 1079 14.78 2.54 -10.19
CA ASP A 1079 16.12 2.86 -10.67
C ASP A 1079 16.72 4.01 -9.84
N ALA A 1080 18.02 3.92 -9.52
CA ALA A 1080 18.68 4.89 -8.66
C ALA A 1080 18.98 6.23 -9.35
N ASP A 1081 19.09 6.24 -10.69
CA ASP A 1081 19.51 7.42 -11.47
C ASP A 1081 18.32 8.26 -11.94
N ASP A 1082 17.20 7.62 -12.29
CA ASP A 1082 16.03 8.30 -12.87
C ASP A 1082 14.72 8.24 -12.04
N ASP A 1083 14.70 7.47 -10.94
CA ASP A 1083 13.54 7.17 -10.07
C ASP A 1083 12.34 6.55 -10.82
N ARG A 1084 12.57 5.91 -11.98
CA ARG A 1084 11.54 5.16 -12.70
C ARG A 1084 11.42 3.74 -12.14
N PRO A 1085 10.21 3.18 -12.06
CA PRO A 1085 10.04 1.78 -11.73
C PRO A 1085 10.56 0.90 -12.88
N ARG A 1086 11.25 -0.19 -12.56
CA ARG A 1086 11.79 -1.18 -13.49
C ARG A 1086 11.45 -2.59 -13.02
N VAL A 1087 11.25 -3.52 -13.96
CA VAL A 1087 11.02 -4.93 -13.62
C VAL A 1087 12.36 -5.66 -13.62
N VAL A 1088 12.69 -6.30 -12.51
CA VAL A 1088 13.84 -7.21 -12.38
C VAL A 1088 13.45 -8.55 -13.03
N ALA A 1089 14.01 -8.82 -14.20
CA ALA A 1089 13.60 -9.94 -15.06
C ALA A 1089 13.78 -11.30 -14.36
N GLU A 1090 14.84 -11.44 -13.56
CA GLU A 1090 15.24 -12.65 -12.83
C GLU A 1090 14.27 -12.99 -11.69
N LEU A 1091 13.59 -11.98 -11.14
CA LEU A 1091 12.58 -12.13 -10.09
C LEU A 1091 11.16 -12.20 -10.65
N CYS A 1092 10.97 -11.88 -11.93
CA CYS A 1092 9.66 -11.86 -12.56
C CYS A 1092 9.16 -13.29 -12.83
N THR A 1093 8.00 -13.65 -12.28
CA THR A 1093 7.37 -14.96 -12.48
C THR A 1093 6.25 -14.91 -13.54
N SER A 1094 6.19 -13.82 -14.31
CA SER A 1094 5.21 -13.54 -15.36
C SER A 1094 3.74 -13.70 -14.96
N CYS A 1095 3.42 -13.46 -13.68
CA CYS A 1095 2.08 -13.61 -13.09
C CYS A 1095 1.00 -12.63 -13.58
N ARG A 1096 1.36 -11.62 -14.40
CA ARG A 1096 0.45 -10.59 -14.97
C ARG A 1096 -0.32 -9.72 -13.95
N ALA A 1097 -0.09 -9.87 -12.65
CA ALA A 1097 -0.67 -9.03 -11.59
C ALA A 1097 -0.34 -7.54 -11.78
N CYS A 1098 0.94 -7.24 -12.03
CA CYS A 1098 1.43 -5.89 -12.28
C CYS A 1098 0.88 -5.25 -13.56
N ILE A 1099 0.54 -6.05 -14.59
CA ILE A 1099 -0.10 -5.57 -15.82
C ILE A 1099 -1.50 -5.01 -15.50
N GLN A 1100 -2.29 -5.76 -14.74
CA GLN A 1100 -3.66 -5.38 -14.38
C GLN A 1100 -3.75 -4.30 -13.29
N ALA A 1101 -2.77 -4.28 -12.36
CA ALA A 1101 -2.68 -3.26 -11.33
C ALA A 1101 -1.95 -1.99 -11.80
N CYS A 1102 -1.35 -1.96 -13.00
CA CYS A 1102 -0.74 -0.76 -13.55
C CYS A 1102 -1.84 0.14 -14.13
N PRO A 1103 -2.16 1.28 -13.50
CA PRO A 1103 -3.24 2.13 -13.99
C PRO A 1103 -2.87 2.81 -15.32
N ASN A 1104 -1.58 2.86 -15.68
CA ASN A 1104 -1.09 3.47 -16.92
C ASN A 1104 -0.96 2.47 -18.08
N GLU A 1105 -1.30 1.19 -17.86
CA GLU A 1105 -1.02 0.06 -18.77
C GLU A 1105 0.45 -0.04 -19.23
N ALA A 1106 1.36 0.60 -18.51
CA ALA A 1106 2.76 0.72 -18.89
C ALA A 1106 3.55 -0.58 -18.68
N ILE A 1107 2.96 -1.56 -17.99
CA ILE A 1107 3.57 -2.86 -17.75
C ILE A 1107 3.03 -3.83 -18.81
N ALA A 1108 3.91 -4.31 -19.68
CA ALA A 1108 3.61 -5.20 -20.80
C ALA A 1108 4.49 -6.47 -20.73
N GLY A 1109 4.32 -7.38 -21.70
CA GLY A 1109 4.98 -8.68 -21.72
C GLY A 1109 4.12 -9.82 -21.14
N CYS A 1110 4.76 -10.91 -20.73
CA CYS A 1110 4.12 -12.16 -20.29
C CYS A 1110 3.22 -12.81 -21.36
N ALA A 1111 3.71 -12.84 -22.60
CA ALA A 1111 3.33 -13.86 -23.59
C ALA A 1111 4.14 -15.14 -23.34
#